data_AF-A0A7S0A657-F1
#
_entry.id   AF-A0A7S0A657-F1
#
_cell.length_a   1.000
_cell.length_b   1.000
_cell.length_c   1.000
_cell.angle_alpha   90.00
_cell.angle_beta   90.00
_cell.angle_gamma   90.00
#
_symmetry.space_group_name_H-M   'P 1'
#
loop_
_entity.id
_entity.type
_entity.pdbx_description
1 polymer ?
#
loop_
_entity_poly.entity_id
_entity_poly.type
_entity_poly.pdbx_seq_one_letter_code
_entity_poly.pdbx_strand_id
1 'polypeptide(L)'
;NEKQKLMGGLLVGNAEDYFSLLALAQKEDLGSKAPVDLFLGGSSEGDAEDLADDAIVCLCQKVSKGEIVAAVKEKDCTTIADVKRCTTAGSGCGGCILATGFVPKILKTTLEGLGKQAFTGISPLFPFSRRELFEIIKVKELRTYEDVVKECARVGKIPDMEKALAGDEVCKPVVASILASLWQESPVKDGLKQLQDTNDHYLANIQRSGQYSVIPRVPAGELTAEELILMGTVAKKYNLWCKVTGAQRIGLFGANVWQLPEIWEDITYGRAAFESGDGKLKVSVETEGMESGHAYGKALRAVKSCVGTSWCRFGVQDSVGMANRIEQRYKGFRAPHKWKMGVSGCMRECAEAQGKDIGLVATTKGWNLYVCGNHGTSPKHATLFLTDIDDDEALKYIDRVMMYYTFTADPLTRTSKWLENLEGGIEHLQEVVVDDKLGLCAEFDARMGSQVETYECEWKKVVDTPELRARFRQFANVDDRKYGDLEWTKQRKQQKIVVEDLPTVIGPAKIGKHMADASWRWVDVGPASAFWKNSGCAVKVSKTELAVFHNAGTNKWYATQNSCPHKQLQVLSRGLVGMAGDTPKVACPIHKNTYNLETGRGISNAGLNLATFDVRIENDRVLVHLPPDDVLDSALAREDPVGNADCNSCGAQQKLDW
;
A
#
# COMPACT_ATOMS: atom_id res chain seq x y z
N ASN A 1 31.16 -43.25 -17.62
CA ASN A 1 31.04 -41.79 -17.50
C ASN A 1 30.65 -41.18 -18.84
N GLU A 2 29.46 -41.53 -19.33
CA GLU A 2 28.81 -40.74 -20.39
C GLU A 2 28.13 -39.56 -19.70
N LYS A 3 28.34 -38.34 -20.21
CA LYS A 3 27.65 -37.15 -19.72
C LYS A 3 26.15 -37.32 -19.95
N GLN A 4 25.33 -37.19 -18.92
CA GLN A 4 23.88 -37.31 -19.03
C GLN A 4 23.25 -35.93 -18.78
N LYS A 5 22.51 -35.42 -19.75
CA LYS A 5 21.85 -34.11 -19.67
C LYS A 5 20.35 -34.28 -19.46
N LEU A 6 19.79 -33.57 -18.48
CA LEU A 6 18.34 -33.46 -18.33
C LEU A 6 17.79 -32.51 -19.39
N MET A 7 17.05 -33.05 -20.35
CA MET A 7 16.52 -32.29 -21.49
C MET A 7 15.30 -31.41 -21.14
N GLY A 8 14.64 -31.69 -20.01
CA GLY A 8 13.46 -30.99 -19.53
C GLY A 8 12.56 -31.92 -18.71
N GLY A 9 11.48 -31.36 -18.16
CA GLY A 9 10.51 -32.10 -17.36
C GLY A 9 9.17 -31.38 -17.27
N LEU A 10 8.09 -32.13 -17.06
CA LEU A 10 6.75 -31.62 -16.80
C LEU A 10 6.35 -32.08 -15.40
N LEU A 11 6.17 -31.13 -14.48
CA LEU A 11 5.64 -31.40 -13.15
C LEU A 11 4.11 -31.34 -13.21
N VAL A 12 3.46 -32.39 -12.71
CA VAL A 12 2.00 -32.49 -12.63
C VAL A 12 1.64 -32.75 -11.17
N GLY A 13 0.94 -31.80 -10.53
CA GLY A 13 0.64 -31.87 -9.09
C GLY A 13 1.54 -30.93 -8.27
N ASN A 14 2.20 -31.45 -7.23
CA ASN A 14 3.17 -30.69 -6.43
C ASN A 14 4.37 -30.31 -7.31
N ALA A 15 4.70 -29.02 -7.37
CA ALA A 15 5.76 -28.45 -8.19
C ALA A 15 6.82 -27.72 -7.36
N GLU A 16 6.95 -28.03 -6.06
CA GLU A 16 7.94 -27.43 -5.15
C GLU A 16 9.38 -27.63 -5.67
N ASP A 17 9.67 -28.77 -6.29
CA ASP A 17 10.98 -29.08 -6.89
C ASP A 17 11.25 -28.37 -8.24
N TYR A 18 10.34 -27.50 -8.71
CA TYR A 18 10.49 -26.87 -10.03
C TYR A 18 11.82 -26.12 -10.18
N PHE A 19 12.22 -25.32 -9.20
CA PHE A 19 13.44 -24.52 -9.30
C PHE A 19 14.70 -25.37 -9.23
N SER A 20 14.71 -26.43 -8.41
CA SER A 20 15.86 -27.34 -8.31
C SER A 20 16.04 -28.16 -9.60
N LEU A 21 14.92 -28.66 -10.18
CA LEU A 21 14.92 -29.40 -11.43
C LEU A 21 15.21 -28.50 -12.65
N LEU A 22 14.74 -27.24 -12.65
CA LEU A 22 15.08 -26.27 -13.69
C LEU A 22 16.58 -25.95 -13.70
N ALA A 23 17.18 -25.73 -12.53
CA ALA A 23 18.62 -25.50 -12.41
C ALA A 23 19.42 -26.74 -12.87
N LEU A 24 18.95 -27.95 -12.56
CA LEU A 24 19.54 -29.20 -13.06
C LEU A 24 19.42 -29.33 -14.59
N ALA A 25 18.29 -28.93 -15.18
CA ALA A 25 18.07 -28.96 -16.63
C ALA A 25 18.93 -27.95 -17.41
N GLN A 26 19.37 -26.87 -16.75
CA GLN A 26 20.27 -25.87 -17.35
C GLN A 26 21.73 -26.31 -17.38
N LYS A 27 22.12 -27.33 -16.59
CA LYS A 27 23.47 -27.89 -16.58
C LYS A 27 23.69 -28.81 -17.78
N GLU A 28 24.93 -28.85 -18.29
CA GLU A 28 25.29 -29.73 -19.41
C GLU A 28 25.48 -31.19 -19.01
N ASP A 29 25.59 -31.47 -17.71
CA ASP A 29 25.78 -32.81 -17.15
C ASP A 29 25.14 -32.91 -15.76
N LEU A 30 24.45 -34.03 -15.49
CA LEU A 30 23.83 -34.38 -14.22
C LEU A 30 24.85 -34.89 -13.19
N GLY A 31 26.08 -35.13 -13.61
CA GLY A 31 27.15 -35.63 -12.75
C GLY A 31 26.84 -37.05 -12.27
N SER A 32 26.84 -37.28 -10.96
CA SER A 32 26.58 -38.61 -10.37
C SER A 32 25.10 -38.90 -10.10
N LYS A 33 24.18 -37.98 -10.43
CA LYS A 33 22.75 -38.16 -10.16
C LYS A 33 22.14 -39.14 -11.17
N ALA A 34 21.53 -40.21 -10.67
CA ALA A 34 20.79 -41.16 -11.48
C ALA A 34 19.37 -40.64 -11.78
N PRO A 35 18.70 -41.12 -12.84
CA PRO A 35 17.32 -40.74 -13.14
C PRO A 35 16.34 -40.97 -11.97
N VAL A 36 16.59 -41.98 -11.13
CA VAL A 36 15.76 -42.25 -9.94
C VAL A 36 15.87 -41.17 -8.87
N ASP A 37 17.01 -40.49 -8.76
CA ASP A 37 17.23 -39.38 -7.82
C ASP A 37 16.43 -38.13 -8.23
N LEU A 38 16.06 -38.03 -9.50
CA LEU A 38 15.17 -36.98 -10.03
C LEU A 38 13.70 -37.27 -9.76
N PHE A 39 13.33 -38.55 -9.55
CA PHE A 39 11.96 -39.00 -9.28
C PHE A 39 11.60 -38.99 -7.80
N LEU A 40 12.58 -39.22 -6.92
CA LEU A 40 12.33 -39.39 -5.48
C LEU A 40 12.14 -38.07 -4.72
N GLY A 41 12.23 -36.92 -5.39
CA GLY A 41 12.09 -35.61 -4.76
C GLY A 41 13.24 -35.34 -3.80
N GLY A 42 14.20 -34.52 -4.23
CA GLY A 42 15.19 -34.00 -3.29
C GLY A 42 14.43 -33.12 -2.31
N SER A 43 14.30 -33.57 -1.06
CA SER A 43 13.85 -32.76 0.06
C SER A 43 14.70 -31.48 0.13
N SER A 44 14.22 -30.44 -0.54
CA SER A 44 14.71 -29.09 -0.39
C SER A 44 13.46 -28.25 -0.20
N GLU A 45 13.03 -28.17 1.06
CA GLU A 45 12.51 -26.91 1.55
C GLU A 45 13.56 -25.88 1.15
N GLY A 46 13.27 -25.10 0.10
CA GLY A 46 14.24 -24.19 -0.49
C GLY A 46 14.53 -23.05 0.46
N ASP A 47 15.31 -23.31 1.50
CA ASP A 47 15.96 -22.29 2.27
C ASP A 47 16.99 -21.58 1.38
N ALA A 48 17.22 -20.31 1.66
CA ALA A 48 18.09 -19.47 0.84
C ALA A 48 19.52 -20.02 0.72
N GLU A 49 19.91 -20.90 1.65
CA GLU A 49 21.16 -21.64 1.68
C GLU A 49 21.30 -22.63 0.51
N ASP A 50 20.21 -23.30 0.12
CA ASP A 50 20.22 -24.38 -0.89
C ASP A 50 20.11 -23.91 -2.35
N LEU A 51 19.89 -22.61 -2.56
CA LEU A 51 19.84 -22.04 -3.91
C LEU A 51 21.24 -22.02 -4.55
N ALA A 52 21.34 -22.42 -5.81
CA ALA A 52 22.56 -22.25 -6.61
C ALA A 52 22.84 -20.76 -6.90
N ASP A 53 24.11 -20.39 -7.14
CA ASP A 53 24.50 -18.99 -7.39
C ASP A 53 23.87 -18.40 -8.66
N ASP A 54 23.53 -19.23 -9.65
CA ASP A 54 22.84 -18.81 -10.88
C ASP A 54 21.31 -18.71 -10.72
N ALA A 55 20.74 -19.17 -9.59
CA ALA A 55 19.31 -19.13 -9.36
C ALA A 55 18.79 -17.68 -9.32
N ILE A 56 17.79 -17.37 -10.15
CA ILE A 56 17.17 -16.05 -10.20
C ILE A 56 16.28 -15.82 -8.98
N VAL A 57 16.69 -14.88 -8.13
CA VAL A 57 16.00 -14.54 -6.87
C VAL A 57 15.13 -13.28 -6.99
N CYS A 58 15.42 -12.42 -7.97
CA CYS A 58 14.55 -11.30 -8.35
C CYS A 58 14.06 -11.46 -9.79
N LEU A 59 12.89 -12.06 -10.00
CA LEU A 59 12.34 -12.27 -11.35
C LEU A 59 12.12 -10.97 -12.13
N CYS A 60 11.68 -9.90 -11.46
CA CYS A 60 11.35 -8.63 -12.12
C CYS A 60 12.56 -7.90 -12.69
N GLN A 61 13.76 -8.13 -12.14
CA GLN A 61 15.00 -7.47 -12.58
C GLN A 61 16.04 -8.50 -13.07
N LYS A 62 15.68 -9.79 -13.07
CA LYS A 62 16.52 -10.93 -13.43
C LYS A 62 17.86 -10.98 -12.66
N VAL A 63 17.81 -10.70 -11.35
CA VAL A 63 19.00 -10.78 -10.48
C VAL A 63 19.12 -12.16 -9.84
N SER A 64 20.32 -12.76 -9.89
CA SER A 64 20.64 -14.06 -9.31
C SER A 64 21.13 -14.00 -7.84
N LYS A 65 21.16 -15.14 -7.15
CA LYS A 65 21.75 -15.25 -5.80
C LYS A 65 23.22 -14.84 -5.82
N GLY A 66 23.99 -15.29 -6.81
CA GLY A 66 25.41 -15.03 -6.97
C GLY A 66 25.71 -13.55 -7.15
N GLU A 67 24.88 -12.80 -7.89
CA GLU A 67 25.02 -11.34 -8.00
C GLU A 67 24.85 -10.62 -6.66
N ILE A 68 23.95 -11.12 -5.80
CA ILE A 68 23.76 -10.59 -4.44
C ILE A 68 24.95 -10.96 -3.55
N VAL A 69 25.37 -12.22 -3.57
CA VAL A 69 26.54 -12.70 -2.79
C VAL A 69 27.80 -11.92 -3.19
N ALA A 70 28.04 -11.71 -4.48
CA ALA A 70 29.14 -10.90 -4.99
C ALA A 70 29.04 -9.45 -4.53
N ALA A 71 27.84 -8.85 -4.57
CA ALA A 71 27.64 -7.51 -4.03
C ALA A 71 27.99 -7.41 -2.53
N VAL A 72 27.62 -8.41 -1.72
CA VAL A 72 27.98 -8.43 -0.29
C VAL A 72 29.50 -8.61 -0.09
N LYS A 73 30.12 -9.56 -0.80
CA LYS A 73 31.54 -9.91 -0.61
C LYS A 73 32.50 -8.89 -1.21
N GLU A 74 32.21 -8.38 -2.40
CA GLU A 74 33.14 -7.57 -3.19
C GLU A 74 32.90 -6.07 -3.04
N LYS A 75 31.65 -5.67 -2.80
CA LYS A 75 31.23 -4.26 -2.71
C LYS A 75 30.80 -3.85 -1.30
N ASP A 76 30.99 -4.74 -0.32
CA ASP A 76 30.63 -4.56 1.09
C ASP A 76 29.18 -4.09 1.30
N CYS A 77 28.25 -4.58 0.46
CA CYS A 77 26.83 -4.23 0.58
C CYS A 77 26.27 -4.95 1.84
N THR A 78 26.04 -4.21 2.93
CA THR A 78 25.64 -4.77 4.25
C THR A 78 24.14 -4.61 4.55
N THR A 79 23.41 -3.84 3.74
CA THR A 79 21.98 -3.59 3.91
C THR A 79 21.18 -3.95 2.65
N ILE A 80 19.86 -4.14 2.79
CA ILE A 80 18.96 -4.32 1.63
C ILE A 80 19.04 -3.13 0.67
N ALA A 81 19.20 -1.91 1.21
CA ALA A 81 19.34 -0.70 0.40
C ALA A 81 20.63 -0.73 -0.42
N ASP A 82 21.74 -1.21 0.16
CA ASP A 82 22.98 -1.41 -0.57
C ASP A 82 22.80 -2.47 -1.65
N VAL A 83 22.23 -3.64 -1.33
CA VAL A 83 21.95 -4.69 -2.34
C VAL A 83 21.11 -4.12 -3.48
N LYS A 84 20.04 -3.39 -3.19
CA LYS A 84 19.19 -2.73 -4.20
C LYS A 84 19.98 -1.76 -5.07
N ARG A 85 20.89 -0.97 -4.49
CA ARG A 85 21.77 -0.05 -5.23
C ARG A 85 22.81 -0.81 -6.07
N CYS A 86 23.38 -1.88 -5.51
CA CYS A 86 24.48 -2.66 -6.08
C CYS A 86 24.02 -3.59 -7.22
N THR A 87 22.79 -4.13 -7.15
CA THR A 87 22.30 -5.20 -8.05
C THR A 87 20.97 -4.89 -8.73
N THR A 88 20.26 -3.83 -8.32
CA THR A 88 18.87 -3.53 -8.71
C THR A 88 17.80 -4.49 -8.16
N ALA A 89 18.16 -5.52 -7.38
CA ALA A 89 17.18 -6.42 -6.79
C ALA A 89 16.16 -5.66 -5.91
N GLY A 90 14.87 -5.87 -6.16
CA GLY A 90 13.79 -5.20 -5.43
C GLY A 90 13.46 -3.77 -5.90
N SER A 91 14.03 -3.29 -7.00
CA SER A 91 13.67 -2.01 -7.64
C SER A 91 12.33 -2.04 -8.40
N GLY A 92 11.86 -3.23 -8.78
CA GLY A 92 10.58 -3.45 -9.47
C GLY A 92 9.40 -3.67 -8.51
N CYS A 93 8.95 -4.93 -8.37
CA CYS A 93 7.75 -5.25 -7.58
C CYS A 93 7.96 -5.25 -6.06
N GLY A 94 9.21 -5.22 -5.59
CA GLY A 94 9.56 -5.24 -4.16
C GLY A 94 9.35 -6.58 -3.43
N GLY A 95 8.82 -7.62 -4.09
CA GLY A 95 8.48 -8.88 -3.43
C GLY A 95 9.68 -9.63 -2.84
N CYS A 96 10.84 -9.59 -3.50
CA CYS A 96 12.03 -10.31 -3.07
C CYS A 96 12.77 -9.67 -1.87
N ILE A 97 12.49 -8.40 -1.55
CA ILE A 97 13.09 -7.65 -0.44
C ILE A 97 12.19 -7.55 0.80
N LEU A 98 11.01 -8.17 0.76
CA LEU A 98 10.18 -8.36 1.95
C LEU A 98 10.94 -9.20 2.97
N ALA A 99 10.63 -9.08 4.26
CA ALA A 99 11.27 -9.87 5.32
C ALA A 99 11.25 -11.39 5.04
N THR A 100 10.20 -11.86 4.38
CA THR A 100 10.02 -13.27 3.97
C THR A 100 10.60 -13.60 2.58
N GLY A 101 11.25 -12.65 1.91
CA GLY A 101 11.83 -12.81 0.58
C GLY A 101 13.24 -13.40 0.61
N PHE A 102 13.74 -13.81 -0.55
CA PHE A 102 15.07 -14.40 -0.66
C PHE A 102 16.20 -13.39 -0.40
N VAL A 103 16.04 -12.11 -0.76
CA VAL A 103 17.13 -11.12 -0.67
C VAL A 103 17.58 -10.90 0.78
N PRO A 104 16.69 -10.67 1.76
CA PRO A 104 17.12 -10.50 3.15
C PRO A 104 17.74 -11.77 3.74
N LYS A 105 17.21 -12.96 3.41
CA LYS A 105 17.79 -14.23 3.83
C LYS A 105 19.23 -14.39 3.30
N ILE A 106 19.44 -14.23 1.98
CA ILE A 106 20.76 -14.34 1.35
C ILE A 106 21.75 -13.33 1.95
N LEU A 107 21.31 -12.07 2.13
CA LEU A 107 22.14 -11.03 2.74
C LEU A 107 22.58 -11.43 4.16
N LYS A 108 21.63 -11.87 5.00
CA LYS A 108 21.89 -12.30 6.38
C LYS A 108 22.91 -13.44 6.42
N THR A 109 22.62 -14.55 5.73
CA THR A 109 23.50 -15.74 5.71
C THR A 109 24.89 -15.39 5.15
N THR A 110 24.97 -14.54 4.12
CA THR A 110 26.26 -14.16 3.53
C THR A 110 27.08 -13.30 4.50
N LEU A 111 26.46 -12.37 5.22
CA LEU A 111 27.14 -11.56 6.23
C LEU A 111 27.62 -12.41 7.41
N GLU A 112 26.78 -13.31 7.91
CA GLU A 112 27.13 -14.24 9.00
C GLU A 112 28.30 -15.14 8.59
N GLY A 113 28.31 -15.64 7.34
CA GLY A 113 29.43 -16.40 6.78
C GLY A 113 30.74 -15.61 6.63
N LEU A 114 30.68 -14.28 6.60
CA LEU A 114 31.84 -13.38 6.63
C LEU A 114 32.23 -12.96 8.06
N GLY A 115 31.58 -13.50 9.10
CA GLY A 115 31.76 -13.09 10.48
C GLY A 115 31.23 -11.69 10.80
N LYS A 116 30.40 -11.11 9.91
CA LYS A 116 29.73 -9.81 10.12
C LYS A 116 28.33 -10.04 10.67
N GLN A 117 27.92 -9.22 11.64
CA GLN A 117 26.52 -9.23 12.08
C GLN A 117 25.66 -8.44 11.09
N ALA A 118 24.55 -9.05 10.66
CA ALA A 118 23.51 -8.33 9.95
C ALA A 118 22.83 -7.30 10.86
N PHE A 119 22.41 -6.17 10.29
CA PHE A 119 21.66 -5.16 11.03
C PHE A 119 20.33 -5.73 11.58
N THR A 120 20.07 -5.54 12.87
CA THR A 120 18.92 -6.16 13.59
C THR A 120 17.76 -5.21 13.89
N GLY A 121 17.74 -4.01 13.31
CA GLY A 121 16.64 -3.06 13.44
C GLY A 121 15.70 -2.99 12.23
N ILE A 122 14.60 -2.25 12.36
CA ILE A 122 13.69 -1.99 11.24
C ILE A 122 14.28 -0.99 10.22
N SER A 123 15.11 -0.04 10.66
CA SER A 123 15.90 0.84 9.78
C SER A 123 17.06 1.47 10.57
N PRO A 124 18.09 2.05 9.92
CA PRO A 124 19.19 2.72 10.63
C PRO A 124 18.74 3.84 11.59
N LEU A 125 17.58 4.45 11.36
CA LEU A 125 16.99 5.46 12.25
C LEU A 125 16.29 4.85 13.47
N PHE A 126 15.90 3.57 13.36
CA PHE A 126 15.25 2.77 14.40
C PHE A 126 15.94 1.40 14.52
N PRO A 127 17.07 1.32 15.24
CA PRO A 127 17.79 0.08 15.50
C PRO A 127 17.10 -0.78 16.58
N PHE A 128 15.79 -0.97 16.40
CA PHE A 128 14.93 -1.83 17.19
C PHE A 128 14.22 -2.78 16.24
N SER A 129 14.05 -4.03 16.66
CA SER A 129 13.15 -4.96 16.00
C SER A 129 11.69 -4.48 16.12
N ARG A 130 10.81 -4.98 15.23
CA ARG A 130 9.36 -4.71 15.35
C ARG A 130 8.85 -5.14 16.72
N ARG A 131 9.30 -6.29 17.23
CA ARG A 131 8.89 -6.85 18.52
C ARG A 131 9.23 -5.91 19.68
N GLU A 132 10.47 -5.44 19.76
CA GLU A 132 10.87 -4.47 20.78
C GLU A 132 10.03 -3.19 20.71
N LEU A 133 9.82 -2.63 19.51
CA LEU A 133 8.97 -1.44 19.35
C LEU A 133 7.53 -1.70 19.76
N PHE A 134 6.98 -2.86 19.41
CA PHE A 134 5.65 -3.26 19.79
C PHE A 134 5.49 -3.32 21.31
N GLU A 135 6.43 -3.95 22.01
CA GLU A 135 6.45 -4.04 23.47
C GLU A 135 6.58 -2.66 24.12
N ILE A 136 7.49 -1.80 23.63
CA ILE A 136 7.68 -0.42 24.13
C ILE A 136 6.38 0.38 23.99
N ILE A 137 5.80 0.40 22.79
CA ILE A 137 4.59 1.19 22.48
C ILE A 137 3.41 0.69 23.30
N LYS A 138 3.25 -0.63 23.43
CA LYS A 138 2.17 -1.25 24.21
C LYS A 138 2.29 -0.92 25.70
N VAL A 139 3.44 -1.20 26.31
CA VAL A 139 3.63 -1.06 27.78
C VAL A 139 3.56 0.39 28.22
N LYS A 140 4.02 1.33 27.39
CA LYS A 140 3.98 2.76 27.70
C LYS A 140 2.76 3.48 27.14
N GLU A 141 1.86 2.75 26.51
CA GLU A 141 0.62 3.28 25.92
C GLU A 141 0.85 4.46 24.96
N LEU A 142 1.92 4.40 24.17
CA LEU A 142 2.32 5.51 23.29
C LEU A 142 1.36 5.60 22.09
N ARG A 143 0.83 6.79 21.81
CA ARG A 143 -0.18 7.01 20.75
C ARG A 143 0.28 7.84 19.56
N THR A 144 1.39 8.57 19.68
CA THR A 144 1.89 9.44 18.60
C THR A 144 3.28 9.01 18.15
N TYR A 145 3.62 9.28 16.90
CA TYR A 145 4.97 9.00 16.39
C TYR A 145 6.08 9.67 17.21
N GLU A 146 5.82 10.92 17.60
CA GLU A 146 6.77 11.75 18.32
C GLU A 146 7.09 11.16 19.69
N ASP A 147 6.08 10.62 20.38
CA ASP A 147 6.28 9.95 21.67
C ASP A 147 7.05 8.64 21.51
N VAL A 148 6.80 7.88 20.44
CA VAL A 148 7.60 6.69 20.10
C VAL A 148 9.06 7.05 19.90
N VAL A 149 9.35 8.08 19.09
CA VAL A 149 10.73 8.54 18.83
C VAL A 149 11.39 9.00 20.13
N LYS A 150 10.72 9.84 20.92
CA LYS A 150 11.26 10.37 22.20
C LYS A 150 11.61 9.24 23.16
N GLU A 151 10.73 8.26 23.34
CA GLU A 151 10.97 7.16 24.25
C GLU A 151 12.09 6.24 23.75
N CYS A 152 12.11 5.91 22.46
CA CYS A 152 13.16 5.09 21.87
C CYS A 152 14.53 5.80 21.89
N ALA A 153 14.55 7.13 21.83
CA ALA A 153 15.77 7.93 21.99
C ALA A 153 16.26 7.98 23.43
N ARG A 154 15.36 7.98 24.42
CA ARG A 154 15.71 7.99 25.86
C ARG A 154 16.60 6.81 26.26
N VAL A 155 16.44 5.65 25.62
CA VAL A 155 17.25 4.45 25.89
C VAL A 155 18.58 4.42 25.11
N GLY A 156 18.95 5.52 24.42
CA GLY A 156 20.26 5.72 23.80
C GLY A 156 20.50 4.95 22.50
N LYS A 157 19.49 4.24 21.96
CA LYS A 157 19.62 3.47 20.71
C LYS A 157 19.38 4.32 19.45
N ILE A 158 18.56 5.37 19.51
CA ILE A 158 18.36 6.26 18.34
C ILE A 158 19.58 7.17 18.20
N PRO A 159 20.29 7.13 17.04
CA PRO A 159 21.54 7.87 16.86
C PRO A 159 21.33 9.38 16.72
N ASP A 160 20.18 9.81 16.20
CA ASP A 160 19.86 11.21 15.93
C ASP A 160 18.33 11.41 16.01
N MET A 161 17.90 12.21 16.99
CA MET A 161 16.48 12.41 17.28
C MET A 161 15.76 13.18 16.16
N GLU A 162 16.38 14.22 15.60
CA GLU A 162 15.75 15.01 14.54
C GLU A 162 15.57 14.17 13.28
N LYS A 163 16.60 13.39 12.91
CA LYS A 163 16.49 12.46 11.77
C LYS A 163 15.48 11.35 12.01
N ALA A 164 15.37 10.83 13.23
CA ALA A 164 14.34 9.85 13.57
C ALA A 164 12.92 10.45 13.51
N LEU A 165 12.74 11.71 13.94
CA LEU A 165 11.46 12.44 13.78
C LEU A 165 11.12 12.68 12.31
N ALA A 166 12.11 12.89 11.44
CA ALA A 166 11.87 12.85 9.99
C ALA A 166 11.49 11.46 9.52
N GLY A 167 12.14 10.40 10.01
CA GLY A 167 11.90 9.02 9.62
C GLY A 167 12.31 8.70 8.17
N ASP A 168 11.99 7.50 7.71
CA ASP A 168 12.22 7.02 6.35
C ASP A 168 11.02 6.18 5.84
N GLU A 169 11.09 5.71 4.60
CA GLU A 169 10.06 4.90 3.93
C GLU A 169 9.89 3.48 4.47
N VAL A 170 10.74 3.07 5.41
CA VAL A 170 10.68 1.77 6.08
C VAL A 170 10.16 1.95 7.50
N CYS A 171 10.77 2.81 8.32
CA CYS A 171 10.41 2.93 9.73
C CYS A 171 9.03 3.57 9.94
N LYS A 172 8.66 4.56 9.12
CA LYS A 172 7.36 5.24 9.25
C LYS A 172 6.18 4.28 9.06
N PRO A 173 6.07 3.49 7.97
CA PRO A 173 4.99 2.52 7.84
C PRO A 173 4.98 1.45 8.93
N VAL A 174 6.15 1.03 9.43
CA VAL A 174 6.24 0.03 10.50
C VAL A 174 5.65 0.58 11.80
N VAL A 175 6.06 1.78 12.22
CA VAL A 175 5.54 2.40 13.44
C VAL A 175 4.05 2.73 13.28
N ALA A 176 3.61 3.22 12.11
CA ALA A 176 2.19 3.41 11.80
C ALA A 176 1.40 2.10 11.96
N SER A 177 1.93 0.99 11.45
CA SER A 177 1.28 -0.32 11.57
C SER A 177 1.16 -0.77 13.01
N ILE A 178 2.18 -0.55 13.85
CA ILE A 178 2.13 -0.93 15.28
C ILE A 178 1.08 -0.11 16.01
N LEU A 179 1.08 1.22 15.81
CA LEU A 179 0.10 2.12 16.43
C LEU A 179 -1.33 1.78 15.97
N ALA A 180 -1.53 1.48 14.69
CA ALA A 180 -2.82 1.05 14.17
C ALA A 180 -3.26 -0.30 14.75
N SER A 181 -2.36 -1.28 14.89
CA SER A 181 -2.69 -2.58 15.50
C SER A 181 -3.04 -2.48 16.98
N LEU A 182 -2.39 -1.59 17.74
CA LEU A 182 -2.65 -1.42 19.16
C LEU A 182 -3.88 -0.56 19.45
N TRP A 183 -4.08 0.51 18.68
CA TRP A 183 -5.04 1.58 19.02
C TRP A 183 -6.14 1.81 17.97
N GLN A 184 -6.01 1.28 16.76
CA GLN A 184 -6.94 1.44 15.63
C GLN A 184 -7.38 2.90 15.36
N GLU A 185 -6.52 3.86 15.66
CA GLU A 185 -6.82 5.27 15.43
C GLU A 185 -6.75 5.60 13.93
N SER A 186 -7.56 6.59 13.53
CA SER A 186 -7.60 7.05 12.14
C SER A 186 -6.19 7.44 11.65
N PRO A 187 -5.73 6.94 10.48
CA PRO A 187 -4.43 7.28 9.89
C PRO A 187 -4.24 8.77 9.67
N VAL A 188 -5.34 9.52 9.52
CA VAL A 188 -5.32 10.97 9.30
C VAL A 188 -5.31 11.80 10.58
N LYS A 189 -5.38 11.16 11.76
CA LYS A 189 -5.27 11.85 13.05
C LYS A 189 -3.92 12.55 13.19
N ASP A 190 -3.94 13.69 13.87
CA ASP A 190 -2.72 14.40 14.23
C ASP A 190 -1.79 13.51 15.07
N GLY A 191 -0.49 13.54 14.76
CA GLY A 191 0.51 12.64 15.34
C GLY A 191 0.70 11.32 14.58
N LEU A 192 -0.21 10.94 13.67
CA LEU A 192 -0.12 9.71 12.86
C LEU A 192 0.02 9.99 11.35
N LYS A 193 -0.54 11.11 10.87
CA LYS A 193 -0.62 11.45 9.44
C LYS A 193 0.72 11.50 8.70
N GLN A 194 1.79 11.90 9.38
CA GLN A 194 3.15 12.03 8.83
C GLN A 194 3.85 10.68 8.59
N LEU A 195 3.29 9.60 9.13
CA LEU A 195 3.80 8.25 8.98
C LEU A 195 3.25 7.52 7.75
N GLN A 196 2.09 7.97 7.27
CA GLN A 196 1.30 7.22 6.32
C GLN A 196 1.93 7.26 4.93
N ASP A 197 2.00 6.10 4.28
CA ASP A 197 2.24 6.05 2.84
C ASP A 197 1.06 6.73 2.10
N THR A 198 1.27 7.10 0.84
CA THR A 198 0.34 7.89 0.03
C THR A 198 -1.10 7.38 0.08
N ASN A 199 -1.31 6.06 0.08
CA ASN A 199 -2.64 5.48 0.09
C ASN A 199 -3.42 5.76 1.38
N ASP A 200 -2.78 5.59 2.54
CA ASP A 200 -3.39 5.87 3.84
C ASP A 200 -3.40 7.39 4.13
N HIS A 201 -2.45 8.15 3.57
CA HIS A 201 -2.43 9.60 3.68
C HIS A 201 -3.62 10.27 2.98
N TYR A 202 -4.00 9.77 1.80
CA TYR A 202 -5.14 10.27 1.01
C TYR A 202 -6.39 9.40 1.13
N LEU A 203 -6.39 8.40 2.00
CA LEU A 203 -7.52 7.48 2.21
C LEU A 203 -8.08 6.90 0.89
N ALA A 204 -7.21 6.68 -0.10
CA ALA A 204 -7.58 6.27 -1.44
C ALA A 204 -6.40 5.62 -2.16
N ASN A 205 -6.66 4.64 -3.02
CA ASN A 205 -5.60 3.90 -3.69
C ASN A 205 -5.14 4.68 -4.92
N ILE A 206 -3.89 5.12 -4.93
CA ILE A 206 -3.30 5.81 -6.08
C ILE A 206 -3.16 4.85 -7.28
N GLN A 207 -3.52 5.32 -8.47
CA GLN A 207 -3.47 4.58 -9.72
C GLN A 207 -2.25 4.98 -10.55
N ARG A 208 -1.99 4.24 -11.63
CA ARG A 208 -0.87 4.51 -12.54
C ARG A 208 -0.92 5.91 -13.18
N SER A 209 -2.10 6.53 -13.28
CA SER A 209 -2.27 7.91 -13.76
C SER A 209 -2.03 8.98 -12.69
N GLY A 210 -1.76 8.62 -11.42
CA GLY A 210 -1.70 9.56 -10.30
C GLY A 210 -3.07 9.99 -9.75
N GLN A 211 -4.17 9.53 -10.36
CA GLN A 211 -5.52 9.64 -9.83
C GLN A 211 -5.85 8.49 -8.85
N TYR A 212 -7.04 8.51 -8.28
CA TYR A 212 -7.47 7.62 -7.21
C TYR A 212 -8.69 6.78 -7.58
N SER A 213 -8.85 5.67 -6.85
CA SER A 213 -10.07 4.85 -6.89
C SER A 213 -10.96 5.10 -5.69
N VAL A 214 -12.26 5.13 -5.91
CA VAL A 214 -13.32 5.19 -4.89
C VAL A 214 -14.06 3.86 -4.90
N ILE A 215 -14.08 3.17 -3.76
CA ILE A 215 -14.69 1.85 -3.61
C ILE A 215 -15.54 1.87 -2.34
N PRO A 216 -16.86 2.10 -2.45
CA PRO A 216 -17.80 1.96 -1.34
C PRO A 216 -17.81 0.54 -0.78
N ARG A 217 -18.19 0.42 0.48
CA ARG A 217 -18.42 -0.87 1.13
C ARG A 217 -19.73 -1.47 0.61
N VAL A 218 -19.71 -2.77 0.36
CA VAL A 218 -20.88 -3.54 -0.08
C VAL A 218 -20.85 -4.86 0.70
N PRO A 219 -21.38 -4.88 1.93
CA PRO A 219 -21.34 -6.07 2.78
C PRO A 219 -21.94 -7.28 2.07
N ALA A 220 -21.22 -8.42 2.10
CA ALA A 220 -21.63 -9.67 1.43
C ALA A 220 -21.89 -9.57 -0.09
N GLY A 221 -21.63 -8.43 -0.73
CA GLY A 221 -21.99 -8.16 -2.12
C GLY A 221 -23.47 -7.80 -2.35
N GLU A 222 -24.20 -7.44 -1.29
CA GLU A 222 -25.61 -7.08 -1.34
C GLU A 222 -25.81 -5.56 -1.55
N LEU A 223 -26.68 -5.18 -2.50
CA LEU A 223 -26.98 -3.78 -2.85
C LEU A 223 -28.47 -3.64 -3.13
N THR A 224 -29.03 -2.52 -2.68
CA THR A 224 -30.35 -2.03 -3.10
C THR A 224 -30.30 -1.46 -4.53
N ALA A 225 -31.48 -1.29 -5.15
CA ALA A 225 -31.59 -0.64 -6.45
C ALA A 225 -31.16 0.83 -6.36
N GLU A 226 -31.51 1.49 -5.27
CA GLU A 226 -31.20 2.89 -4.99
C GLU A 226 -29.70 3.12 -4.81
N GLU A 227 -28.99 2.25 -4.09
CA GLU A 227 -27.52 2.33 -3.98
C GLU A 227 -26.81 2.09 -5.32
N LEU A 228 -27.35 1.21 -6.17
CA LEU A 228 -26.85 1.04 -7.54
C LEU A 228 -27.04 2.32 -8.36
N ILE A 229 -28.19 3.00 -8.23
CA ILE A 229 -28.45 4.30 -8.86
C ILE A 229 -27.52 5.37 -8.30
N LEU A 230 -27.28 5.41 -6.99
CA LEU A 230 -26.34 6.33 -6.34
C LEU A 230 -24.93 6.20 -6.92
N MET A 231 -24.38 4.98 -6.94
CA MET A 231 -23.05 4.74 -7.51
C MET A 231 -23.00 5.09 -9.00
N GLY A 232 -24.05 4.79 -9.77
CA GLY A 232 -24.16 5.16 -11.18
C GLY A 232 -24.19 6.68 -11.39
N THR A 233 -24.90 7.40 -10.52
CA THR A 233 -25.04 8.86 -10.54
C THR A 233 -23.70 9.53 -10.23
N VAL A 234 -23.02 9.09 -9.16
CA VAL A 234 -21.67 9.55 -8.82
C VAL A 234 -20.69 9.28 -9.95
N ALA A 235 -20.72 8.07 -10.55
CA ALA A 235 -19.85 7.74 -11.67
C ALA A 235 -20.05 8.68 -12.87
N LYS A 236 -21.29 9.08 -13.15
CA LYS A 236 -21.61 10.05 -14.21
C LYS A 236 -21.14 11.46 -13.86
N LYS A 237 -21.46 11.92 -12.65
CA LYS A 237 -21.12 13.26 -12.14
C LYS A 237 -19.62 13.55 -12.20
N TYR A 238 -18.79 12.57 -11.86
CA TYR A 238 -17.33 12.72 -11.80
C TYR A 238 -16.58 12.03 -12.95
N ASN A 239 -17.29 11.55 -13.96
CA ASN A 239 -16.73 10.83 -15.12
C ASN A 239 -15.79 9.66 -14.75
N LEU A 240 -16.25 8.81 -13.82
CA LEU A 240 -15.45 7.72 -13.27
C LEU A 240 -15.65 6.41 -14.06
N TRP A 241 -14.55 5.69 -14.28
CA TRP A 241 -14.60 4.34 -14.84
C TRP A 241 -15.16 3.37 -13.81
N CYS A 242 -16.14 2.55 -14.20
CA CYS A 242 -16.79 1.56 -13.36
C CYS A 242 -16.31 0.14 -13.65
N LYS A 243 -16.09 -0.65 -12.59
CA LYS A 243 -15.81 -2.07 -12.70
C LYS A 243 -16.31 -2.87 -11.50
N VAL A 244 -17.10 -3.91 -11.76
CA VAL A 244 -17.36 -4.98 -10.76
C VAL A 244 -16.05 -5.70 -10.47
N THR A 245 -15.72 -5.82 -9.19
CA THR A 245 -14.46 -6.38 -8.69
C THR A 245 -14.66 -7.82 -8.22
N GLY A 246 -13.57 -8.59 -8.12
CA GLY A 246 -13.61 -9.94 -7.55
C GLY A 246 -13.96 -10.01 -6.05
N ALA A 247 -14.18 -8.86 -5.42
CA ALA A 247 -14.60 -8.71 -4.03
C ALA A 247 -16.12 -8.50 -3.90
N GLN A 248 -16.90 -8.71 -4.97
CA GLN A 248 -18.34 -8.42 -5.03
C GLN A 248 -18.68 -6.95 -4.75
N ARG A 249 -17.82 -6.04 -5.21
CA ARG A 249 -18.01 -4.58 -5.08
C ARG A 249 -17.89 -3.87 -6.42
N ILE A 250 -18.42 -2.66 -6.53
CA ILE A 250 -18.21 -1.77 -7.67
C ILE A 250 -17.05 -0.82 -7.33
N GLY A 251 -16.03 -0.80 -8.18
CA GLY A 251 -14.95 0.18 -8.11
C GLY A 251 -15.16 1.31 -9.11
N LEU A 252 -14.99 2.54 -8.65
CA LEU A 252 -15.01 3.78 -9.42
C LEU A 252 -13.57 4.29 -9.52
N PHE A 253 -13.07 4.55 -10.73
CA PHE A 253 -11.67 4.89 -10.98
C PHE A 253 -11.56 6.20 -11.74
N GLY A 254 -10.53 6.99 -11.41
CA GLY A 254 -10.20 8.21 -12.14
C GLY A 254 -10.54 9.50 -11.40
N ALA A 255 -10.69 9.43 -10.07
CA ALA A 255 -10.93 10.61 -9.24
C ALA A 255 -9.63 11.39 -9.03
N ASN A 256 -9.66 12.70 -9.27
CA ASN A 256 -8.58 13.58 -8.84
C ASN A 256 -8.58 13.73 -7.32
N VAL A 257 -7.43 14.10 -6.74
CA VAL A 257 -7.29 14.27 -5.28
C VAL A 257 -8.33 15.23 -4.71
N TRP A 258 -8.58 16.36 -5.39
CA TRP A 258 -9.52 17.40 -4.97
C TRP A 258 -10.99 17.00 -5.11
N GLN A 259 -11.29 15.99 -5.93
CA GLN A 259 -12.65 15.46 -6.09
C GLN A 259 -13.01 14.49 -4.96
N LEU A 260 -12.03 13.90 -4.28
CA LEU A 260 -12.31 12.82 -3.33
C LEU A 260 -13.28 13.23 -2.22
N PRO A 261 -13.14 14.38 -1.53
CA PRO A 261 -14.12 14.79 -0.51
C PRO A 261 -15.53 14.98 -1.07
N GLU A 262 -15.66 15.55 -2.27
CA GLU A 262 -16.97 15.79 -2.90
C GLU A 262 -17.63 14.46 -3.31
N ILE A 263 -16.86 13.52 -3.88
CA ILE A 263 -17.35 12.19 -4.24
C ILE A 263 -17.82 11.43 -2.99
N TRP A 264 -17.02 11.47 -1.91
CA TRP A 264 -17.37 10.77 -0.69
C TRP A 264 -18.50 11.44 0.07
N GLU A 265 -18.68 12.75 -0.04
CA GLU A 265 -19.87 13.44 0.49
C GLU A 265 -21.15 12.89 -0.16
N ASP A 266 -21.20 12.84 -1.49
CA ASP A 266 -22.35 12.26 -2.21
C ASP A 266 -22.62 10.80 -1.77
N ILE A 267 -21.58 9.98 -1.65
CA ILE A 267 -21.70 8.56 -1.30
C ILE A 267 -22.09 8.36 0.17
N THR A 268 -21.43 9.05 1.10
CA THR A 268 -21.62 8.86 2.55
C THR A 268 -22.94 9.41 3.04
N TYR A 269 -23.46 10.46 2.41
CA TYR A 269 -24.79 10.99 2.69
C TYR A 269 -25.88 10.40 1.80
N GLY A 270 -25.52 9.55 0.85
CA GLY A 270 -26.47 8.89 -0.04
C GLY A 270 -27.17 9.82 -1.01
N ARG A 271 -26.62 11.02 -1.27
CA ARG A 271 -27.29 12.10 -1.99
C ARG A 271 -26.50 12.48 -3.22
N ALA A 272 -27.02 12.16 -4.40
CA ALA A 272 -26.41 12.55 -5.66
C ALA A 272 -27.44 12.92 -6.72
N ALA A 273 -27.10 13.91 -7.55
CA ALA A 273 -27.88 14.30 -8.70
C ALA A 273 -26.97 14.53 -9.92
N PHE A 274 -27.47 14.21 -11.11
CA PHE A 274 -26.77 14.42 -12.38
C PHE A 274 -27.76 14.67 -13.51
N GLU A 275 -27.43 15.65 -14.36
CA GLU A 275 -28.11 15.93 -15.61
C GLU A 275 -27.09 15.94 -16.76
N SER A 276 -27.33 15.16 -17.82
CA SER A 276 -26.45 15.17 -19.00
C SER A 276 -26.61 16.46 -19.79
N GLY A 277 -25.55 16.91 -20.46
CA GLY A 277 -25.59 18.15 -21.26
C GLY A 277 -26.60 18.15 -22.41
N ASP A 278 -27.07 16.97 -22.84
CA ASP A 278 -28.14 16.82 -23.84
C ASP A 278 -29.54 16.64 -23.22
N GLY A 279 -29.67 16.71 -21.89
CA GLY A 279 -30.91 16.59 -21.12
C GLY A 279 -31.56 15.20 -21.13
N LYS A 280 -30.96 14.20 -21.79
CA LYS A 280 -31.57 12.86 -21.93
C LYS A 280 -31.48 12.01 -20.68
N LEU A 281 -30.52 12.30 -19.81
CA LEU A 281 -30.35 11.63 -18.54
C LEU A 281 -30.46 12.68 -17.44
N LYS A 282 -31.51 12.58 -16.63
CA LYS A 282 -31.69 13.33 -15.39
C LYS A 282 -31.98 12.34 -14.28
N VAL A 283 -31.14 12.34 -13.25
CA VAL A 283 -31.25 11.42 -12.11
C VAL A 283 -30.98 12.17 -10.82
N SER A 284 -31.78 11.88 -9.81
CA SER A 284 -31.58 12.28 -8.41
C SER A 284 -31.91 11.06 -7.56
N VAL A 285 -31.11 10.81 -6.54
CA VAL A 285 -31.29 9.68 -5.63
C VAL A 285 -30.84 10.05 -4.22
N GLU A 286 -31.64 9.63 -3.25
CA GLU A 286 -31.35 9.72 -1.83
C GLU A 286 -31.42 8.31 -1.22
N THR A 287 -30.40 7.94 -0.44
CA THR A 287 -30.32 6.68 0.32
C THR A 287 -29.82 6.96 1.74
N GLU A 288 -29.69 5.93 2.57
CA GLU A 288 -29.05 6.06 3.89
C GLU A 288 -27.53 6.38 3.83
N GLY A 289 -26.95 6.31 2.62
CA GLY A 289 -25.52 6.50 2.39
C GLY A 289 -24.70 5.22 2.56
N MET A 290 -23.46 5.27 2.09
CA MET A 290 -22.55 4.12 2.09
C MET A 290 -21.22 4.47 2.75
N GLU A 291 -20.60 3.48 3.39
CA GLU A 291 -19.30 3.64 4.02
C GLU A 291 -18.13 3.36 3.07
N SER A 292 -16.92 3.70 3.50
CA SER A 292 -15.70 3.32 2.77
C SER A 292 -15.41 1.82 2.83
N GLY A 293 -15.09 1.24 1.68
CA GLY A 293 -14.62 -0.14 1.59
C GLY A 293 -13.17 -0.34 2.05
N HIS A 294 -12.45 0.72 2.45
CA HIS A 294 -11.05 0.70 2.92
C HIS A 294 -10.08 -0.03 1.97
N ALA A 295 -10.35 0.04 0.66
CA ALA A 295 -9.59 -0.67 -0.37
C ALA A 295 -8.15 -0.16 -0.55
N TYR A 296 -7.79 0.96 0.06
CA TYR A 296 -6.46 1.56 0.07
C TYR A 296 -5.59 1.01 1.21
N GLY A 297 -6.19 0.71 2.36
CA GLY A 297 -5.50 0.33 3.57
C GLY A 297 -4.97 -1.10 3.64
N LYS A 298 -4.12 -1.33 4.65
CA LYS A 298 -3.82 -2.65 5.23
C LYS A 298 -4.91 -3.02 6.25
N ALA A 299 -6.13 -3.20 5.73
CA ALA A 299 -7.33 -3.49 6.52
C ALA A 299 -8.09 -4.67 5.91
N LEU A 300 -9.24 -5.03 6.50
CA LEU A 300 -10.19 -5.96 5.88
C LEU A 300 -10.59 -5.42 4.50
N ARG A 301 -10.36 -6.22 3.46
CA ARG A 301 -10.69 -5.82 2.09
C ARG A 301 -12.12 -6.10 1.72
N ALA A 302 -12.62 -7.31 1.98
CA ALA A 302 -14.00 -7.71 1.70
C ALA A 302 -14.29 -9.07 2.32
N VAL A 303 -15.58 -9.33 2.57
CA VAL A 303 -16.11 -10.63 2.91
C VAL A 303 -16.94 -11.11 1.72
N LYS A 304 -16.36 -12.02 0.93
CA LYS A 304 -17.06 -12.59 -0.23
C LYS A 304 -18.08 -13.61 0.28
N SER A 305 -19.30 -13.58 -0.23
CA SER A 305 -20.35 -14.54 0.11
C SER A 305 -20.84 -15.29 -1.14
N CYS A 306 -21.44 -16.46 -0.96
CA CYS A 306 -22.39 -16.97 -1.96
C CYS A 306 -23.81 -16.67 -1.50
N VAL A 307 -24.78 -16.84 -2.40
CA VAL A 307 -26.19 -16.54 -2.11
C VAL A 307 -26.84 -17.47 -1.07
N GLY A 308 -26.11 -18.48 -0.56
CA GLY A 308 -26.53 -19.29 0.60
C GLY A 308 -27.93 -19.87 0.51
N THR A 309 -28.58 -20.06 1.67
CA THR A 309 -30.00 -20.41 1.78
C THR A 309 -30.94 -19.30 1.32
N SER A 310 -30.45 -18.07 1.14
CA SER A 310 -31.26 -16.97 0.60
C SER A 310 -31.80 -17.28 -0.80
N TRP A 311 -31.03 -18.00 -1.63
CA TRP A 311 -31.45 -18.32 -3.01
C TRP A 311 -30.99 -19.69 -3.55
N CYS A 312 -29.85 -20.21 -3.10
CA CYS A 312 -29.26 -21.41 -3.70
C CYS A 312 -29.96 -22.66 -3.15
N ARG A 313 -30.43 -23.54 -4.05
CA ARG A 313 -30.99 -24.85 -3.69
C ARG A 313 -30.02 -25.78 -2.94
N PHE A 314 -28.72 -25.48 -2.96
CA PHE A 314 -27.68 -26.23 -2.23
C PHE A 314 -27.22 -25.52 -0.97
N GLY A 315 -27.75 -24.32 -0.67
CA GLY A 315 -27.43 -23.59 0.55
C GLY A 315 -27.87 -24.42 1.76
N VAL A 316 -26.94 -24.62 2.67
CA VAL A 316 -27.17 -25.31 3.95
C VAL A 316 -27.37 -24.29 5.06
N GLN A 317 -26.68 -23.16 5.00
CA GLN A 317 -26.84 -22.04 5.92
C GLN A 317 -26.85 -20.68 5.22
N ASP A 318 -27.24 -19.65 5.97
CA ASP A 318 -27.28 -18.26 5.51
C ASP A 318 -25.88 -17.64 5.48
N SER A 319 -25.16 -17.89 4.39
CA SER A 319 -23.85 -17.28 4.17
C SER A 319 -23.91 -15.78 3.89
N VAL A 320 -25.04 -15.23 3.45
CA VAL A 320 -25.16 -13.80 3.16
C VAL A 320 -25.25 -13.04 4.47
N GLY A 321 -26.17 -13.45 5.36
CA GLY A 321 -26.30 -12.88 6.70
C GLY A 321 -25.01 -12.99 7.52
N MET A 322 -24.37 -14.15 7.54
CA MET A 322 -23.10 -14.34 8.24
C MET A 322 -21.97 -13.49 7.63
N ALA A 323 -21.86 -13.40 6.31
CA ALA A 323 -20.88 -12.52 5.66
C ALA A 323 -21.10 -11.03 5.98
N ASN A 324 -22.36 -10.59 6.03
CA ASN A 324 -22.72 -9.23 6.40
C ASN A 324 -22.34 -8.95 7.86
N ARG A 325 -22.72 -9.84 8.79
CA ARG A 325 -22.36 -9.76 10.22
C ARG A 325 -20.84 -9.64 10.41
N ILE A 326 -20.07 -10.46 9.71
CA ILE A 326 -18.60 -10.43 9.72
C ILE A 326 -18.07 -9.11 9.14
N GLU A 327 -18.56 -8.67 7.98
CA GLU A 327 -18.05 -7.46 7.35
C GLU A 327 -18.34 -6.21 8.18
N GLN A 328 -19.49 -6.16 8.86
CA GLN A 328 -19.87 -5.10 9.79
C GLN A 328 -19.07 -5.13 11.09
N ARG A 329 -18.70 -6.31 11.58
CA ARG A 329 -17.85 -6.44 12.77
C ARG A 329 -16.43 -5.94 12.50
N TYR A 330 -15.80 -6.40 11.43
CA TYR A 330 -14.38 -6.15 11.17
C TYR A 330 -14.11 -4.97 10.23
N LYS A 331 -15.11 -4.12 9.96
CA LYS A 331 -14.91 -2.89 9.19
C LYS A 331 -13.92 -1.98 9.91
N GLY A 332 -13.00 -1.38 9.15
CA GLY A 332 -11.92 -0.55 9.69
C GLY A 332 -10.75 -1.31 10.31
N PHE A 333 -10.89 -2.60 10.67
CA PHE A 333 -9.83 -3.36 11.33
C PHE A 333 -8.52 -3.39 10.53
N ARG A 334 -7.51 -2.68 11.04
CA ARG A 334 -6.14 -2.60 10.49
C ARG A 334 -5.30 -3.76 10.99
N ALA A 335 -4.48 -4.30 10.10
CA ALA A 335 -3.59 -5.43 10.38
C ALA A 335 -2.22 -5.23 9.69
N PRO A 336 -1.19 -6.00 10.07
CA PRO A 336 0.14 -5.92 9.45
C PRO A 336 0.13 -5.99 7.91
N HIS A 337 -0.87 -6.67 7.35
CA HIS A 337 -1.15 -6.66 5.93
C HIS A 337 -2.65 -6.70 5.63
N LYS A 338 -3.04 -6.37 4.39
CA LYS A 338 -4.42 -6.55 3.91
C LYS A 338 -4.83 -8.03 4.01
N TRP A 339 -6.07 -8.26 4.40
CA TRP A 339 -6.66 -9.59 4.58
C TRP A 339 -8.08 -9.63 4.01
N LYS A 340 -8.58 -10.82 3.72
CA LYS A 340 -9.86 -11.08 3.04
C LYS A 340 -10.57 -12.22 3.74
N MET A 341 -11.89 -12.23 3.62
CA MET A 341 -12.71 -13.33 4.14
C MET A 341 -13.64 -13.89 3.08
N GLY A 342 -14.11 -15.12 3.29
CA GLY A 342 -15.10 -15.77 2.46
C GLY A 342 -16.07 -16.60 3.29
N VAL A 343 -17.36 -16.54 2.97
CA VAL A 343 -18.41 -17.32 3.64
C VAL A 343 -19.20 -18.08 2.58
N SER A 344 -19.05 -19.40 2.58
CA SER A 344 -19.70 -20.30 1.65
C SER A 344 -20.82 -21.07 2.35
N GLY A 345 -22.05 -20.90 1.89
CA GLY A 345 -23.23 -21.56 2.47
C GLY A 345 -23.32 -23.07 2.23
N CYS A 346 -22.34 -23.69 1.58
CA CYS A 346 -22.18 -25.14 1.46
C CYS A 346 -20.78 -25.52 0.94
N MET A 347 -20.48 -26.82 0.90
CA MET A 347 -19.20 -27.38 0.41
C MET A 347 -18.88 -27.10 -1.07
N ARG A 348 -19.81 -26.55 -1.86
CA ARG A 348 -19.52 -26.12 -3.25
C ARG A 348 -18.64 -24.87 -3.32
N GLU A 349 -18.48 -24.17 -2.20
CA GLU A 349 -17.38 -23.25 -2.00
C GLU A 349 -17.35 -22.07 -3.00
N CYS A 350 -18.52 -21.51 -3.36
CA CYS A 350 -18.60 -20.44 -4.35
C CYS A 350 -17.98 -19.10 -3.88
N ALA A 351 -17.73 -18.95 -2.57
CA ALA A 351 -17.09 -17.76 -2.01
C ALA A 351 -15.56 -17.82 -2.00
N GLU A 352 -14.94 -18.94 -2.42
CA GLU A 352 -13.49 -19.17 -2.39
C GLU A 352 -12.89 -19.07 -0.97
N ALA A 353 -13.67 -19.39 0.07
CA ALA A 353 -13.37 -19.29 1.49
C ALA A 353 -12.05 -19.96 1.86
N GLN A 354 -11.74 -21.12 1.27
CA GLN A 354 -10.48 -21.83 1.52
C GLN A 354 -9.26 -21.15 0.88
N GLY A 355 -9.43 -20.12 0.06
CA GLY A 355 -8.32 -19.31 -0.46
C GLY A 355 -8.15 -17.96 0.23
N LYS A 356 -8.97 -17.65 1.24
CA LYS A 356 -8.95 -16.36 1.95
C LYS A 356 -8.16 -16.46 3.24
N ASP A 357 -7.81 -15.30 3.80
CA ASP A 357 -7.09 -15.22 5.07
C ASP A 357 -7.94 -15.81 6.22
N ILE A 358 -9.28 -15.71 6.12
CA ILE A 358 -10.26 -16.42 6.96
C ILE A 358 -11.41 -16.93 6.08
N GLY A 359 -11.84 -18.18 6.27
CA GLY A 359 -12.92 -18.79 5.50
C GLY A 359 -13.93 -19.52 6.39
N LEU A 360 -15.22 -19.39 6.10
CA LEU A 360 -16.28 -20.20 6.68
C LEU A 360 -16.96 -21.02 5.60
N VAL A 361 -17.12 -22.33 5.84
CA VAL A 361 -17.88 -23.22 4.97
C VAL A 361 -18.96 -23.90 5.79
N ALA A 362 -20.22 -23.72 5.40
CA ALA A 362 -21.35 -24.25 6.15
C ALA A 362 -21.41 -25.78 6.10
N THR A 363 -21.75 -26.36 7.24
CA THR A 363 -22.14 -27.76 7.42
C THR A 363 -23.59 -27.81 7.92
N THR A 364 -24.14 -29.01 8.08
CA THR A 364 -25.48 -29.19 8.67
C THR A 364 -25.51 -28.92 10.19
N LYS A 365 -24.34 -28.80 10.84
CA LYS A 365 -24.22 -28.62 12.29
C LYS A 365 -23.69 -27.25 12.69
N GLY A 366 -23.06 -26.52 11.77
CA GLY A 366 -22.40 -25.25 12.06
C GLY A 366 -21.48 -24.85 10.90
N TRP A 367 -20.32 -24.31 11.22
CA TRP A 367 -19.33 -23.86 10.26
C TRP A 367 -18.02 -24.62 10.41
N ASN A 368 -17.39 -24.93 9.29
CA ASN A 368 -15.96 -25.22 9.26
C ASN A 368 -15.22 -23.91 9.09
N LEU A 369 -14.39 -23.56 10.08
CA LEU A 369 -13.53 -22.38 10.07
C LEU A 369 -12.17 -22.76 9.50
N TYR A 370 -11.75 -22.02 8.48
CA TYR A 370 -10.45 -22.13 7.83
C TYR A 370 -9.67 -20.83 8.06
N VAL A 371 -8.36 -20.93 8.31
CA VAL A 371 -7.51 -19.78 8.61
C VAL A 371 -6.22 -19.77 7.80
N CYS A 372 -5.65 -18.58 7.62
CA CYS A 372 -4.32 -18.36 7.05
C CYS A 372 -4.14 -18.77 5.58
N GLY A 373 -5.19 -18.70 4.76
CA GLY A 373 -5.06 -18.83 3.30
C GLY A 373 -4.68 -17.52 2.63
N ASN A 374 -4.23 -17.58 1.37
CA ASN A 374 -4.09 -16.39 0.57
C ASN A 374 -4.09 -16.66 -0.94
N HIS A 375 -4.57 -15.66 -1.68
CA HIS A 375 -4.25 -15.48 -3.09
C HIS A 375 -3.05 -14.52 -3.26
N GLY A 376 -2.33 -14.62 -4.38
CA GLY A 376 -1.22 -13.72 -4.70
C GLY A 376 -0.10 -14.41 -5.47
N THR A 377 1.13 -13.91 -5.29
CA THR A 377 2.34 -14.45 -5.94
C THR A 377 2.74 -15.84 -5.42
N SER A 378 2.36 -16.18 -4.19
CA SER A 378 2.52 -17.50 -3.58
C SER A 378 1.16 -17.88 -2.99
N PRO A 379 0.24 -18.44 -3.79
CA PRO A 379 -1.08 -18.82 -3.31
C PRO A 379 -0.98 -19.99 -2.32
N LYS A 380 -1.79 -19.94 -1.26
CA LYS A 380 -1.87 -20.98 -0.23
C LYS A 380 -3.34 -21.19 0.13
N HIS A 381 -3.74 -22.45 0.25
CA HIS A 381 -5.03 -22.78 0.85
C HIS A 381 -4.98 -22.53 2.35
N ALA A 382 -6.10 -22.08 2.90
CA ALA A 382 -6.33 -21.94 4.32
C ALA A 382 -6.40 -23.32 4.98
N THR A 383 -5.89 -23.42 6.18
CA THR A 383 -5.90 -24.65 6.97
C THR A 383 -7.22 -24.76 7.72
N LEU A 384 -7.83 -25.95 7.74
CA LEU A 384 -9.00 -26.23 8.57
C LEU A 384 -8.62 -26.06 10.04
N PHE A 385 -9.30 -25.17 10.74
CA PHE A 385 -8.98 -24.77 12.10
C PHE A 385 -9.93 -25.38 13.13
N LEU A 386 -11.24 -25.28 12.88
CA LEU A 386 -12.30 -25.85 13.72
C LEU A 386 -13.46 -26.30 12.82
N THR A 387 -14.24 -27.26 13.29
CA THR A 387 -15.36 -27.87 12.55
C THR A 387 -16.66 -27.77 13.32
N ASP A 388 -17.77 -27.64 12.60
CA ASP A 388 -19.13 -27.64 13.14
C ASP A 388 -19.36 -26.63 14.30
N ILE A 389 -18.69 -25.48 14.26
CA ILE A 389 -18.85 -24.42 15.27
C ILE A 389 -20.07 -23.55 14.97
N ASP A 390 -20.72 -23.00 15.99
CA ASP A 390 -21.83 -22.08 15.79
C ASP A 390 -21.37 -20.67 15.36
N ASP A 391 -22.33 -19.76 15.10
CA ASP A 391 -22.05 -18.41 14.64
C ASP A 391 -21.22 -17.58 15.63
N ASP A 392 -21.48 -17.73 16.93
CA ASP A 392 -20.83 -16.94 17.99
C ASP A 392 -19.42 -17.48 18.26
N GLU A 393 -19.26 -18.80 18.25
CA GLU A 393 -17.95 -19.45 18.27
C GLU A 393 -17.10 -19.05 17.06
N ALA A 394 -17.70 -19.01 15.86
CA ALA A 394 -17.00 -18.57 14.66
C ALA A 394 -16.45 -17.15 14.82
N LEU A 395 -17.26 -16.20 15.29
CA LEU A 395 -16.77 -14.85 15.54
C LEU A 395 -15.70 -14.81 16.63
N LYS A 396 -15.90 -15.50 17.76
CA LYS A 396 -14.94 -15.58 18.87
C LYS A 396 -13.56 -16.05 18.40
N TYR A 397 -13.49 -17.13 17.64
CA TYR A 397 -12.20 -17.65 17.19
C TYR A 397 -11.57 -16.80 16.09
N ILE A 398 -12.37 -16.17 15.21
CA ILE A 398 -11.84 -15.20 14.25
C ILE A 398 -11.24 -13.99 14.98
N ASP A 399 -11.92 -13.44 15.99
CA ASP A 399 -11.41 -12.33 16.81
C ASP A 399 -10.02 -12.65 17.37
N ARG A 400 -9.89 -13.81 18.02
CA ARG A 400 -8.64 -14.24 18.68
C ARG A 400 -7.53 -14.54 17.70
N VAL A 401 -7.80 -15.23 16.60
CA VAL A 401 -6.80 -15.50 15.55
C VAL A 401 -6.29 -14.19 14.96
N MET A 402 -7.19 -13.27 14.62
CA MET A 402 -6.81 -11.98 14.05
C MET A 402 -6.04 -11.13 15.06
N MET A 403 -6.44 -11.12 16.33
CA MET A 403 -5.67 -10.46 17.37
C MET A 403 -4.26 -11.05 17.45
N TYR A 404 -4.12 -12.35 17.69
CA TYR A 404 -2.82 -12.99 17.84
C TYR A 404 -1.91 -12.74 16.62
N TYR A 405 -2.46 -12.80 15.40
CA TYR A 405 -1.75 -12.40 14.18
C TYR A 405 -1.27 -10.95 14.21
N THR A 406 -2.12 -9.97 14.56
CA THR A 406 -1.69 -8.57 14.62
C THR A 406 -0.59 -8.29 15.66
N PHE A 407 -0.63 -9.02 16.78
CA PHE A 407 0.37 -8.91 17.84
C PHE A 407 1.72 -9.51 17.43
N THR A 408 1.71 -10.66 16.76
CA THR A 408 2.93 -11.46 16.58
C THR A 408 3.56 -11.40 15.19
N ALA A 409 2.82 -10.99 14.15
CA ALA A 409 3.35 -11.00 12.79
C ALA A 409 4.36 -9.88 12.51
N ASP A 410 5.34 -10.19 11.67
CA ASP A 410 6.32 -9.23 11.15
C ASP A 410 5.70 -8.17 10.22
N PRO A 411 6.42 -7.07 9.92
CA PRO A 411 5.91 -6.03 9.03
C PRO A 411 5.54 -6.56 7.65
N LEU A 412 4.36 -6.17 7.16
CA LEU A 412 3.86 -6.51 5.82
C LEU A 412 3.72 -8.03 5.55
N THR A 413 3.66 -8.85 6.59
CA THR A 413 3.50 -10.31 6.47
C THR A 413 2.05 -10.71 6.24
N ARG A 414 1.78 -11.64 5.32
CA ARG A 414 0.44 -12.24 5.12
C ARG A 414 0.17 -13.29 6.20
N THR A 415 -1.09 -13.53 6.54
CA THR A 415 -1.49 -14.56 7.54
C THR A 415 -0.92 -15.95 7.23
N SER A 416 -0.89 -16.35 5.95
CA SER A 416 -0.26 -17.61 5.52
C SER A 416 1.22 -17.70 5.86
N LYS A 417 1.99 -16.66 5.52
CA LYS A 417 3.44 -16.59 5.80
C LYS A 417 3.72 -16.44 7.29
N TRP A 418 2.83 -15.79 8.02
CA TRP A 418 2.89 -15.74 9.47
C TRP A 418 2.71 -17.13 10.08
N LEU A 419 1.70 -17.88 9.64
CA LEU A 419 1.45 -19.24 10.14
C LEU A 419 2.60 -20.20 9.81
N GLU A 420 3.15 -20.13 8.59
CA GLU A 420 4.32 -20.93 8.18
C GLU A 420 5.56 -20.67 9.06
N ASN A 421 5.72 -19.43 9.53
CA ASN A 421 6.85 -19.03 10.37
C ASN A 421 6.54 -19.12 11.87
N LEU A 422 5.30 -19.43 12.25
CA LEU A 422 4.91 -19.56 13.65
C LEU A 422 5.44 -20.91 14.17
N GLU A 423 6.25 -20.88 15.22
CA GLU A 423 6.74 -22.10 15.86
C GLU A 423 5.56 -22.96 16.35
N GLY A 424 5.55 -24.24 15.98
CA GLY A 424 4.41 -25.15 16.20
C GLY A 424 3.21 -24.95 15.28
N GLY A 425 3.27 -23.98 14.36
CA GLY A 425 2.30 -23.77 13.28
C GLY A 425 0.85 -23.67 13.75
N ILE A 426 -0.02 -24.45 13.10
CA ILE A 426 -1.47 -24.44 13.38
C ILE A 426 -1.81 -25.00 14.76
N GLU A 427 -1.04 -25.96 15.25
CA GLU A 427 -1.27 -26.59 16.56
C GLU A 427 -1.02 -25.58 17.67
N HIS A 428 0.12 -24.87 17.62
CA HIS A 428 0.40 -23.79 18.56
C HIS A 428 -0.65 -22.67 18.49
N LEU A 429 -1.14 -22.33 17.27
CA LEU A 429 -2.22 -21.37 17.13
C LEU A 429 -3.49 -21.83 17.88
N GLN A 430 -3.87 -23.11 17.74
CA GLN A 430 -5.01 -23.69 18.45
C GLN A 430 -4.80 -23.64 19.97
N GLU A 431 -3.64 -24.08 20.46
CA GLU A 431 -3.33 -24.05 21.90
C GLU A 431 -3.47 -22.64 22.50
N VAL A 432 -3.07 -21.60 21.76
CA VAL A 432 -3.14 -20.21 22.24
C VAL A 432 -4.56 -19.66 22.25
N VAL A 433 -5.36 -19.89 21.19
CA VAL A 433 -6.65 -19.19 21.01
C VAL A 433 -7.88 -20.04 21.37
N VAL A 434 -7.71 -21.36 21.48
CA VAL A 434 -8.76 -22.31 21.88
C VAL A 434 -8.53 -22.75 23.32
N ASP A 435 -7.36 -23.31 23.62
CA ASP A 435 -7.05 -23.85 24.95
C ASP A 435 -6.57 -22.77 25.95
N ASP A 436 -6.41 -21.53 25.47
CA ASP A 436 -5.92 -20.39 26.23
C ASP A 436 -4.61 -20.68 26.98
N LYS A 437 -3.70 -21.45 26.35
CA LYS A 437 -2.43 -21.91 26.94
C LYS A 437 -1.58 -20.78 27.51
N LEU A 438 -1.76 -19.55 27.01
CA LEU A 438 -1.04 -18.34 27.44
C LEU A 438 -1.87 -17.38 28.32
N GLY A 439 -3.16 -17.66 28.57
CA GLY A 439 -4.04 -16.77 29.33
C GLY A 439 -4.32 -15.42 28.64
N LEU A 440 -4.39 -15.40 27.31
CA LEU A 440 -4.51 -14.17 26.50
C LEU A 440 -5.93 -13.97 25.93
N CYS A 441 -6.78 -15.00 25.95
CA CYS A 441 -8.06 -14.96 25.24
C CYS A 441 -8.97 -13.83 25.72
N ALA A 442 -9.08 -13.61 27.03
CA ALA A 442 -9.91 -12.52 27.57
C ALA A 442 -9.44 -11.13 27.13
N GLU A 443 -8.11 -10.93 27.03
CA GLU A 443 -7.52 -9.68 26.55
C GLU A 443 -7.77 -9.50 25.04
N PHE A 444 -7.68 -10.57 24.25
CA PHE A 444 -8.01 -10.53 22.82
C PHE A 444 -9.48 -10.18 22.59
N ASP A 445 -10.39 -10.83 23.33
CA ASP A 445 -11.83 -10.61 23.22
C ASP A 445 -12.19 -9.16 23.60
N ALA A 446 -11.65 -8.66 24.72
CA ALA A 446 -11.88 -7.28 25.17
C ALA A 446 -11.34 -6.24 24.18
N ARG A 447 -10.13 -6.45 23.64
CA ARG A 447 -9.55 -5.55 22.64
C ARG A 447 -10.34 -5.54 21.35
N MET A 448 -10.77 -6.70 20.86
CA MET A 448 -11.55 -6.76 19.62
C MET A 448 -12.90 -6.08 19.83
N GLY A 449 -13.55 -6.33 20.98
CA GLY A 449 -14.78 -5.62 21.37
C GLY A 449 -14.63 -4.10 21.30
N SER A 450 -13.60 -3.55 21.96
CA SER A 450 -13.34 -2.10 21.92
C SER A 450 -13.11 -1.57 20.50
N GLN A 451 -12.42 -2.31 19.64
CA GLN A 451 -12.18 -1.89 18.25
C GLN A 451 -13.47 -1.88 17.42
N VAL A 452 -14.33 -2.88 17.60
CA VAL A 452 -15.64 -2.95 16.95
C VAL A 452 -16.53 -1.78 17.40
N GLU A 453 -16.56 -1.48 18.70
CA GLU A 453 -17.41 -0.44 19.28
C GLU A 453 -16.98 0.98 18.91
N THR A 454 -15.69 1.22 18.68
CA THR A 454 -15.14 2.56 18.42
C THR A 454 -14.99 2.90 16.93
N TYR A 455 -15.46 2.03 16.03
CA TYR A 455 -15.30 2.25 14.59
C TYR A 455 -15.98 3.55 14.12
N GLU A 456 -15.22 4.33 13.34
CA GLU A 456 -15.69 5.53 12.65
C GLU A 456 -15.26 5.46 11.18
N CYS A 457 -16.16 5.76 10.24
CA CYS A 457 -15.82 5.84 8.82
C CYS A 457 -14.89 7.04 8.56
N GLU A 458 -13.64 6.76 8.16
CA GLU A 458 -12.60 7.78 7.93
C GLU A 458 -13.03 8.84 6.91
N TRP A 459 -13.81 8.46 5.89
CA TRP A 459 -14.31 9.40 4.89
C TRP A 459 -15.45 10.29 5.41
N LYS A 460 -16.33 9.74 6.25
CA LYS A 460 -17.36 10.56 6.91
C LYS A 460 -16.71 11.65 7.77
N LYS A 461 -15.69 11.26 8.56
CA LYS A 461 -14.90 12.20 9.35
C LYS A 461 -14.24 13.29 8.50
N VAL A 462 -13.63 12.92 7.38
CA VAL A 462 -13.04 13.89 6.43
C VAL A 462 -14.09 14.84 5.89
N VAL A 463 -15.23 14.32 5.44
CA VAL A 463 -16.32 15.11 4.85
C VAL A 463 -16.89 16.12 5.87
N ASP A 464 -16.99 15.71 7.14
CA ASP A 464 -17.61 16.50 8.22
C ASP A 464 -16.63 17.48 8.89
N THR A 465 -15.33 17.42 8.57
CA THR A 465 -14.29 18.25 9.20
C THR A 465 -13.59 19.15 8.17
N PRO A 466 -13.87 20.47 8.13
CA PRO A 466 -13.31 21.40 7.14
C PRO A 466 -11.77 21.36 7.02
N GLU A 467 -11.07 21.23 8.13
CA GLU A 467 -9.60 21.15 8.18
C GLU A 467 -9.09 19.88 7.50
N LEU A 468 -9.81 18.76 7.65
CA LEU A 468 -9.49 17.50 6.97
C LEU A 468 -9.87 17.53 5.49
N ARG A 469 -10.91 18.27 5.09
CA ARG A 469 -11.24 18.47 3.66
C ARG A 469 -10.16 19.26 2.94
N ALA A 470 -9.63 20.31 3.58
CA ALA A 470 -8.62 21.19 2.98
C ALA A 470 -7.33 20.44 2.56
N ARG A 471 -7.10 19.26 3.12
CA ARG A 471 -5.98 18.35 2.82
C ARG A 471 -5.96 17.84 1.39
N PHE A 472 -7.13 17.80 0.74
CA PHE A 472 -7.30 17.18 -0.56
C PHE A 472 -7.15 18.18 -1.72
N ARG A 473 -6.77 19.43 -1.44
CA ARG A 473 -6.47 20.42 -2.48
C ARG A 473 -5.34 19.94 -3.39
N GLN A 474 -5.44 20.27 -4.67
CA GLN A 474 -4.38 19.95 -5.63
C GLN A 474 -3.16 20.86 -5.42
N PHE A 475 -3.38 22.17 -5.27
CA PHE A 475 -2.34 23.17 -5.11
C PHE A 475 -2.55 24.00 -3.85
N ALA A 476 -1.45 24.43 -3.21
CA ALA A 476 -1.51 25.31 -2.04
C ALA A 476 -1.82 26.78 -2.40
N ASN A 477 -1.50 27.22 -3.62
CA ASN A 477 -1.51 28.63 -4.00
C ASN A 477 -2.55 29.04 -5.05
N VAL A 478 -3.23 28.08 -5.69
CA VAL A 478 -4.28 28.33 -6.68
C VAL A 478 -5.44 27.33 -6.51
N ASP A 479 -6.67 27.74 -6.83
CA ASP A 479 -7.82 26.84 -6.97
C ASP A 479 -7.97 26.42 -8.44
N ASP A 480 -7.02 25.59 -8.91
CA ASP A 480 -7.08 25.00 -10.24
C ASP A 480 -7.61 23.57 -10.15
N ARG A 481 -8.78 23.35 -10.78
CA ARG A 481 -9.51 22.08 -10.79
C ARG A 481 -9.53 21.42 -12.17
N LYS A 482 -8.55 21.73 -13.02
CA LYS A 482 -8.42 21.10 -14.34
C LYS A 482 -7.79 19.71 -14.21
N TYR A 483 -8.18 18.81 -15.12
CA TYR A 483 -7.58 17.48 -15.24
C TYR A 483 -6.11 17.52 -15.72
N GLY A 484 -5.67 18.65 -16.26
CA GLY A 484 -4.29 18.92 -16.65
C GLY A 484 -3.85 18.12 -17.88
N ASP A 485 -2.63 17.56 -17.78
CA ASP A 485 -1.83 16.90 -18.82
C ASP A 485 -2.27 15.47 -19.18
N LEU A 486 -3.48 15.05 -18.78
CA LEU A 486 -3.96 13.67 -18.89
C LEU A 486 -4.92 13.48 -20.07
N GLU A 487 -4.51 12.74 -21.09
CA GLU A 487 -5.36 12.41 -22.24
C GLU A 487 -6.47 11.41 -21.90
N TRP A 488 -7.65 11.58 -22.52
CA TRP A 488 -8.80 10.70 -22.36
C TRP A 488 -9.13 9.95 -23.63
N THR A 489 -9.56 8.70 -23.48
CA THR A 489 -10.03 7.86 -24.58
C THR A 489 -11.24 7.05 -24.18
N LYS A 490 -12.11 6.75 -25.15
CA LYS A 490 -13.26 5.88 -24.94
C LYS A 490 -12.86 4.43 -25.22
N GLN A 491 -12.79 3.62 -24.16
CA GLN A 491 -12.50 2.19 -24.25
C GLN A 491 -13.66 1.39 -23.67
N ARG A 492 -14.15 0.35 -24.38
CA ARG A 492 -15.26 -0.51 -23.91
C ARG A 492 -16.46 0.28 -23.37
N LYS A 493 -16.89 1.30 -24.12
CA LYS A 493 -18.02 2.19 -23.81
C LYS A 493 -17.84 3.13 -22.60
N GLN A 494 -16.67 3.15 -21.96
CA GLN A 494 -16.37 4.00 -20.81
C GLN A 494 -15.20 4.95 -21.11
N GLN A 495 -15.17 6.10 -20.44
CA GLN A 495 -14.06 7.06 -20.54
C GLN A 495 -12.92 6.62 -19.63
N LYS A 496 -11.71 6.59 -20.16
CA LYS A 496 -10.50 6.20 -19.44
C LYS A 496 -9.36 7.13 -19.82
N ILE A 497 -8.48 7.42 -18.87
CA ILE A 497 -7.21 8.03 -19.20
C ILE A 497 -6.36 7.10 -20.07
N VAL A 498 -5.73 7.69 -21.07
CA VAL A 498 -4.69 7.08 -21.88
C VAL A 498 -3.47 6.94 -20.97
N VAL A 499 -3.28 5.72 -20.46
CA VAL A 499 -2.12 5.38 -19.63
C VAL A 499 -1.05 4.83 -20.54
N GLU A 500 -0.35 5.73 -21.22
CA GLU A 500 0.87 5.40 -21.94
C GLU A 500 2.06 5.37 -21.00
N ASP A 501 3.07 4.58 -21.36
CA ASP A 501 4.35 4.64 -20.68
C ASP A 501 5.02 5.97 -21.04
N LEU A 502 4.84 6.95 -20.16
CA LEU A 502 5.55 8.21 -20.26
C LEU A 502 7.06 7.96 -20.27
N PRO A 503 7.82 8.76 -21.05
CA PRO A 503 9.25 8.55 -21.21
C PRO A 503 9.98 8.78 -19.89
N THR A 504 10.97 7.94 -19.63
CA THR A 504 11.92 8.15 -18.55
C THR A 504 12.93 9.21 -18.98
N VAL A 505 13.11 10.23 -18.15
CA VAL A 505 14.15 11.26 -18.34
C VAL A 505 15.37 10.85 -17.54
N ILE A 506 16.42 10.46 -18.26
CA ILE A 506 17.72 10.12 -17.70
C ILE A 506 18.69 11.25 -18.03
N GLY A 507 19.46 11.69 -17.04
CA GLY A 507 20.45 12.76 -17.19
C GLY A 507 20.32 13.83 -16.12
N PRO A 508 21.09 14.92 -16.24
CA PRO A 508 20.97 16.05 -15.33
C PRO A 508 19.59 16.71 -15.43
N ALA A 509 19.18 17.39 -14.36
CA ALA A 509 17.97 18.21 -14.40
C ALA A 509 18.13 19.32 -15.45
N LYS A 510 17.07 19.58 -16.22
CA LYS A 510 17.05 20.63 -17.25
C LYS A 510 17.29 22.03 -16.69
N ILE A 511 16.92 22.24 -15.43
CA ILE A 511 17.07 23.48 -14.70
C ILE A 511 17.31 23.19 -13.21
N GLY A 512 17.91 24.12 -12.47
CA GLY A 512 17.99 24.04 -11.02
C GLY A 512 18.70 25.25 -10.41
N LYS A 513 18.65 25.36 -9.08
CA LYS A 513 19.18 26.50 -8.31
C LYS A 513 20.65 26.85 -8.57
N HIS A 514 21.47 25.88 -8.95
CA HIS A 514 22.88 26.11 -9.31
C HIS A 514 23.06 26.88 -10.63
N MET A 515 21.99 27.02 -11.43
CA MET A 515 21.93 27.83 -12.64
C MET A 515 21.30 29.22 -12.39
N ALA A 516 21.02 29.58 -11.13
CA ALA A 516 20.39 30.85 -10.80
C ALA A 516 21.30 32.03 -11.14
N ASP A 517 20.71 33.07 -11.74
CA ASP A 517 21.36 34.32 -12.09
C ASP A 517 20.53 35.53 -11.61
N ALA A 518 20.94 36.74 -12.00
CA ALA A 518 20.28 37.97 -11.59
C ALA A 518 18.84 38.15 -12.12
N SER A 519 18.39 37.34 -13.09
CA SER A 519 17.02 37.37 -13.63
C SER A 519 16.02 36.58 -12.80
N TRP A 520 16.51 35.71 -11.91
CA TRP A 520 15.66 34.92 -11.02
C TRP A 520 15.01 35.80 -9.96
N ARG A 521 13.83 35.40 -9.51
CA ARG A 521 13.03 36.14 -8.54
C ARG A 521 12.42 35.23 -7.50
N TRP A 522 12.14 35.80 -6.33
CA TRP A 522 11.38 35.14 -5.28
C TRP A 522 9.89 35.22 -5.60
N VAL A 523 9.25 34.05 -5.74
CA VAL A 523 7.83 33.92 -6.02
C VAL A 523 7.12 33.41 -4.78
N ASP A 524 6.06 34.10 -4.38
CA ASP A 524 5.19 33.69 -3.27
C ASP A 524 4.30 32.52 -3.69
N VAL A 525 4.42 31.40 -2.97
CA VAL A 525 3.68 30.16 -3.22
C VAL A 525 2.70 29.80 -2.09
N GLY A 526 2.36 30.76 -1.23
CA GLY A 526 1.31 30.61 -0.22
C GLY A 526 1.80 30.72 1.23
N PRO A 527 0.87 30.65 2.20
CA PRO A 527 1.20 30.73 3.62
C PRO A 527 1.90 29.44 4.09
N ALA A 528 2.80 29.54 5.08
CA ALA A 528 3.52 28.37 5.59
C ALA A 528 2.57 27.32 6.21
N SER A 529 1.42 27.75 6.74
CA SER A 529 0.36 26.88 7.27
C SER A 529 -0.26 25.95 6.21
N ALA A 530 -0.14 26.25 4.92
CA ALA A 530 -0.59 25.37 3.84
C ALA A 530 0.34 24.17 3.60
N PHE A 531 1.56 24.19 4.17
CA PHE A 531 2.58 23.17 3.97
C PHE A 531 2.94 22.51 5.29
N TRP A 532 2.51 21.26 5.47
CA TRP A 532 2.72 20.61 6.75
C TRP A 532 4.11 20.05 6.91
N LYS A 533 4.54 20.01 8.17
CA LYS A 533 5.75 19.32 8.59
C LYS A 533 5.75 17.88 8.11
N ASN A 534 6.92 17.47 7.61
CA ASN A 534 7.23 16.14 7.12
C ASN A 534 6.33 15.66 5.96
N SER A 535 5.87 16.59 5.13
CA SER A 535 5.01 16.34 3.96
C SER A 535 5.43 17.23 2.79
N GLY A 536 4.91 16.92 1.60
CA GLY A 536 4.92 17.79 0.44
C GLY A 536 3.54 18.39 0.15
N CYS A 537 3.53 19.48 -0.62
CA CYS A 537 2.34 20.04 -1.27
C CYS A 537 2.71 20.55 -2.66
N ALA A 538 1.79 20.44 -3.62
CA ALA A 538 2.02 20.97 -4.96
C ALA A 538 1.71 22.47 -4.99
N VAL A 539 2.43 23.20 -5.82
CA VAL A 539 2.17 24.61 -6.13
C VAL A 539 2.25 24.80 -7.63
N LYS A 540 1.47 25.75 -8.16
CA LYS A 540 1.46 26.06 -9.59
C LYS A 540 1.99 27.46 -9.82
N VAL A 541 3.00 27.60 -10.68
CA VAL A 541 3.58 28.89 -11.09
C VAL A 541 3.54 28.92 -12.62
N SER A 542 2.80 29.88 -13.17
CA SER A 542 2.45 29.89 -14.61
C SER A 542 1.82 28.55 -15.05
N LYS A 543 2.49 27.79 -15.94
CA LYS A 543 2.04 26.47 -16.43
C LYS A 543 2.78 25.32 -15.74
N THR A 544 3.73 25.63 -14.86
CA THR A 544 4.60 24.64 -14.22
C THR A 544 4.09 24.26 -12.83
N GLU A 545 4.10 22.95 -12.55
CA GLU A 545 3.87 22.41 -11.21
C GLU A 545 5.18 22.13 -10.48
N LEU A 546 5.29 22.68 -9.27
CA LEU A 546 6.39 22.44 -8.35
C LEU A 546 5.88 21.71 -7.11
N ALA A 547 6.78 21.03 -6.41
CA ALA A 547 6.51 20.39 -5.14
C ALA A 547 7.35 21.07 -4.07
N VAL A 548 6.71 21.53 -3.00
CA VAL A 548 7.35 22.16 -1.84
C VAL A 548 7.22 21.24 -0.65
N PHE A 549 8.31 21.03 0.07
CA PHE A 549 8.42 20.10 1.18
C PHE A 549 8.94 20.82 2.43
N HIS A 550 8.40 20.46 3.58
CA HIS A 550 8.87 20.91 4.88
C HIS A 550 9.43 19.69 5.63
N ASN A 551 10.75 19.51 5.65
CA ASN A 551 11.37 18.34 6.28
C ASN A 551 11.63 18.60 7.77
N ALA A 552 11.09 17.73 8.63
CA ALA A 552 11.22 17.90 10.08
C ALA A 552 12.64 17.61 10.61
N GLY A 553 13.40 16.72 9.95
CA GLY A 553 14.69 16.24 10.45
C GLY A 553 15.88 17.10 10.05
N THR A 554 15.70 17.99 9.10
CA THR A 554 16.66 19.08 8.83
C THR A 554 16.11 20.45 9.24
N ASN A 555 14.85 20.51 9.69
CA ASN A 555 14.08 21.73 9.92
C ASN A 555 14.21 22.75 8.75
N LYS A 556 14.25 22.23 7.51
CA LYS A 556 14.44 23.01 6.29
C LYS A 556 13.30 22.79 5.31
N TRP A 557 13.18 23.78 4.43
CA TRP A 557 12.23 23.79 3.32
C TRP A 557 12.95 23.47 2.02
N TYR A 558 12.29 22.70 1.17
CA TYR A 558 12.84 22.27 -0.12
C TYR A 558 11.79 22.46 -1.20
N ALA A 559 12.22 22.81 -2.41
CA ALA A 559 11.35 22.86 -3.57
C ALA A 559 11.98 22.09 -4.74
N THR A 560 11.15 21.32 -5.45
CA THR A 560 11.53 20.58 -6.65
C THR A 560 10.47 20.74 -7.74
N GLN A 561 10.76 20.26 -8.96
CA GLN A 561 9.67 19.94 -9.90
C GLN A 561 8.67 18.94 -9.27
N ASN A 562 7.38 19.03 -9.59
CA ASN A 562 6.39 18.05 -9.11
C ASN A 562 6.40 16.74 -9.96
N SER A 563 6.93 16.82 -11.17
CA SER A 563 7.01 15.71 -12.12
C SER A 563 8.13 14.73 -11.76
N CYS A 564 7.81 13.44 -11.62
CA CYS A 564 8.80 12.40 -11.36
C CYS A 564 9.57 12.01 -12.64
N PRO A 565 10.91 12.13 -12.71
CA PRO A 565 11.69 11.86 -13.94
C PRO A 565 11.59 10.42 -14.44
N HIS A 566 11.14 9.47 -13.61
CA HIS A 566 10.94 8.09 -14.04
C HIS A 566 9.84 7.94 -15.12
N LYS A 567 8.66 8.54 -14.90
CA LYS A 567 7.48 8.42 -15.79
C LYS A 567 6.73 9.74 -15.92
N GLN A 568 7.39 10.87 -15.64
CA GLN A 568 6.91 12.24 -15.75
C GLN A 568 5.56 12.60 -15.07
N LEU A 569 5.01 11.74 -14.22
CA LEU A 569 3.76 12.02 -13.50
C LEU A 569 3.95 13.12 -12.44
N GLN A 570 3.00 14.06 -12.37
CA GLN A 570 2.94 15.19 -11.42
C GLN A 570 2.51 14.75 -10.02
N VAL A 571 3.36 14.00 -9.32
CA VAL A 571 2.98 13.32 -8.06
C VAL A 571 4.00 13.44 -6.93
N LEU A 572 5.16 14.08 -7.14
CA LEU A 572 6.22 14.10 -6.12
C LEU A 572 5.81 14.81 -4.83
N SER A 573 4.97 15.84 -4.91
CA SER A 573 4.36 16.50 -3.75
C SER A 573 3.61 15.55 -2.81
N ARG A 574 3.15 14.40 -3.32
CA ARG A 574 2.41 13.36 -2.58
C ARG A 574 3.30 12.23 -2.07
N GLY A 575 4.61 12.35 -2.28
CA GLY A 575 5.62 11.39 -1.89
C GLY A 575 5.91 11.43 -0.40
N LEU A 576 6.45 10.33 0.11
CA LEU A 576 6.84 10.23 1.52
C LEU A 576 8.19 10.93 1.72
N VAL A 577 8.20 11.98 2.53
CA VAL A 577 9.41 12.73 2.92
C VAL A 577 10.12 12.00 4.06
N GLY A 578 11.45 12.04 4.10
CA GLY A 578 12.24 11.43 5.17
C GLY A 578 13.74 11.63 5.01
N MET A 579 14.54 10.74 5.59
CA MET A 579 16.00 10.75 5.55
C MET A 579 16.57 9.45 4.96
N ALA A 580 17.68 9.54 4.23
CA ALA A 580 18.58 8.43 3.89
C ALA A 580 19.97 8.74 4.43
N GLY A 581 20.31 8.16 5.58
CA GLY A 581 21.47 8.63 6.34
C GLY A 581 21.29 10.12 6.66
N ASP A 582 22.26 10.94 6.26
CA ASP A 582 22.22 12.40 6.44
C ASP A 582 21.48 13.15 5.31
N THR A 583 21.00 12.43 4.29
CA THR A 583 20.39 13.05 3.11
C THR A 583 18.87 13.20 3.28
N PRO A 584 18.32 14.43 3.23
CA PRO A 584 16.87 14.63 3.15
C PRO A 584 16.36 14.13 1.80
N LYS A 585 15.25 13.38 1.80
CA LYS A 585 14.72 12.76 0.59
C LYS A 585 13.20 12.78 0.48
N VAL A 586 12.73 12.54 -0.74
CA VAL A 586 11.34 12.18 -1.05
C VAL A 586 11.31 10.85 -1.81
N ALA A 587 10.41 9.96 -1.42
CA ALA A 587 10.09 8.75 -2.17
C ALA A 587 8.87 8.99 -3.06
N CYS A 588 9.02 8.78 -4.37
CA CYS A 588 7.93 8.89 -5.33
C CYS A 588 6.75 7.97 -4.92
N PRO A 589 5.51 8.48 -4.86
CA PRO A 589 4.38 7.73 -4.31
C PRO A 589 4.03 6.48 -5.12
N ILE A 590 4.25 6.53 -6.44
CA ILE A 590 3.89 5.45 -7.38
C ILE A 590 5.03 4.46 -7.56
N HIS A 591 6.25 4.95 -7.83
CA HIS A 591 7.37 4.13 -8.27
C HIS A 591 8.41 3.85 -7.17
N LYS A 592 8.27 4.49 -6.01
CA LYS A 592 9.18 4.36 -4.86
C LYS A 592 10.65 4.68 -5.16
N ASN A 593 10.94 5.34 -6.28
CA ASN A 593 12.24 5.98 -6.52
C ASN A 593 12.47 7.09 -5.51
N THR A 594 13.68 7.20 -4.99
CA THR A 594 14.04 8.17 -3.95
C THR A 594 14.96 9.24 -4.53
N TYR A 595 14.74 10.49 -4.13
CA TYR A 595 15.47 11.65 -4.62
C TYR A 595 15.96 12.50 -3.45
N ASN A 596 17.19 13.00 -3.56
CA ASN A 596 17.77 13.94 -2.61
C ASN A 596 17.08 15.31 -2.78
N LEU A 597 16.45 15.83 -1.72
CA LEU A 597 15.71 17.09 -1.76
C LEU A 597 16.61 18.33 -1.84
N GLU A 598 17.86 18.23 -1.35
CA GLU A 598 18.82 19.33 -1.37
C GLU A 598 19.46 19.51 -2.76
N THR A 599 19.86 18.39 -3.39
CA THR A 599 20.64 18.41 -4.63
C THR A 599 19.84 18.01 -5.88
N GLY A 600 18.67 17.39 -5.69
CA GLY A 600 17.85 16.82 -6.77
C GLY A 600 18.35 15.47 -7.28
N ARG A 601 19.52 14.99 -6.82
CA ARG A 601 20.10 13.74 -7.33
C ARG A 601 19.27 12.52 -6.96
N GLY A 602 19.10 11.60 -7.91
CA GLY A 602 18.45 10.31 -7.64
C GLY A 602 19.29 9.45 -6.70
N ILE A 603 18.68 9.00 -5.61
CA ILE A 603 19.31 8.13 -4.60
C ILE A 603 19.16 6.67 -5.02
N SER A 604 17.95 6.25 -5.41
CA SER A 604 17.70 4.89 -5.90
C SER A 604 18.23 4.66 -7.31
N ASN A 605 18.37 5.72 -8.11
CA ASN A 605 18.89 5.67 -9.47
C ASN A 605 19.58 7.02 -9.80
N ALA A 606 20.91 7.01 -9.91
CA ALA A 606 21.72 8.21 -10.16
C ALA A 606 21.44 8.89 -11.51
N GLY A 607 20.82 8.18 -12.46
CA GLY A 607 20.43 8.73 -13.75
C GLY A 607 19.16 9.57 -13.70
N LEU A 608 18.34 9.45 -12.65
CA LEU A 608 17.06 10.16 -12.54
C LEU A 608 17.20 11.35 -11.59
N ASN A 609 17.26 12.56 -12.15
CA ASN A 609 17.52 13.77 -11.36
C ASN A 609 16.35 14.77 -11.43
N LEU A 610 16.15 15.51 -10.34
CA LEU A 610 15.11 16.53 -10.17
C LEU A 610 15.69 17.92 -10.32
N ALA A 611 14.94 18.81 -10.96
CA ALA A 611 15.11 20.23 -10.75
C ALA A 611 14.83 20.59 -9.29
N THR A 612 15.71 21.39 -8.68
CA THR A 612 15.62 21.89 -7.31
C THR A 612 15.70 23.41 -7.28
N PHE A 613 15.01 24.01 -6.31
CA PHE A 613 14.90 25.46 -6.15
C PHE A 613 15.12 25.85 -4.69
N ASP A 614 15.66 27.04 -4.46
CA ASP A 614 15.82 27.56 -3.10
C ASP A 614 14.48 28.03 -2.53
N VAL A 615 14.29 27.81 -1.23
CA VAL A 615 13.08 28.19 -0.50
C VAL A 615 13.47 29.04 0.70
N ARG A 616 12.73 30.12 0.94
CA ARG A 616 12.84 30.91 2.17
C ARG A 616 11.46 31.23 2.72
N ILE A 617 11.38 31.44 4.03
CA ILE A 617 10.17 31.85 4.73
C ILE A 617 10.32 33.30 5.17
N GLU A 618 9.42 34.17 4.72
CA GLU A 618 9.39 35.58 5.11
C GLU A 618 7.96 35.98 5.46
N ASN A 619 7.75 36.54 6.66
CA ASN A 619 6.42 36.98 7.13
C ASN A 619 5.31 35.91 6.99
N ASP A 620 5.60 34.66 7.38
CA ASP A 620 4.71 33.49 7.25
C ASP A 620 4.34 33.11 5.80
N ARG A 621 5.07 33.63 4.81
CA ARG A 621 4.94 33.29 3.39
C ARG A 621 6.07 32.40 2.94
N VAL A 622 5.75 31.38 2.16
CA VAL A 622 6.73 30.52 1.50
C VAL A 622 7.10 31.15 0.17
N LEU A 623 8.39 31.46 -0.01
CA LEU A 623 8.93 32.01 -1.24
C LEU A 623 9.85 31.00 -1.91
N VAL A 624 9.71 30.81 -3.21
CA VAL A 624 10.59 29.94 -4.02
C VAL A 624 11.36 30.78 -5.03
N HIS A 625 12.67 30.58 -5.13
CA HIS A 625 13.51 31.30 -6.08
C HIS A 625 13.46 30.64 -7.46
N LEU A 626 12.88 31.34 -8.43
CA LEU A 626 12.55 30.79 -9.75
C LEU A 626 13.05 31.70 -10.88
N PRO A 627 13.40 31.14 -12.05
CA PRO A 627 13.69 31.91 -13.26
C PRO A 627 12.42 32.62 -13.79
N PRO A 628 12.54 33.47 -14.83
CA PRO A 628 11.39 33.94 -15.62
C PRO A 628 10.46 32.79 -16.05
N ASP A 629 9.15 33.07 -16.12
CA ASP A 629 8.11 32.03 -16.32
C ASP A 629 8.25 31.30 -17.66
N ASP A 630 8.68 31.99 -18.72
CA ASP A 630 8.94 31.40 -20.03
C ASP A 630 10.10 30.39 -20.00
N VAL A 631 11.15 30.68 -19.22
CA VAL A 631 12.27 29.77 -19.00
C VAL A 631 11.84 28.57 -18.14
N LEU A 632 11.07 28.82 -17.08
CA LEU A 632 10.55 27.75 -16.21
C LEU A 632 9.64 26.79 -16.99
N ASP A 633 8.67 27.35 -17.71
CA ASP A 633 7.68 26.59 -18.46
C ASP A 633 8.32 25.81 -19.61
N SER A 634 9.27 26.40 -20.34
CA SER A 634 10.01 25.69 -21.39
C SER A 634 10.78 24.48 -20.84
N ALA A 635 11.24 24.55 -19.59
CA ALA A 635 11.98 23.46 -18.96
C ALA A 635 11.07 22.37 -18.38
N LEU A 636 9.99 22.76 -17.69
CA LEU A 636 9.24 21.89 -16.79
C LEU A 636 7.73 21.82 -17.01
N ALA A 637 7.12 22.76 -17.74
CA ALA A 637 5.69 22.71 -18.00
C ALA A 637 5.36 21.50 -18.88
N ARG A 638 4.11 21.05 -18.76
CA ARG A 638 3.53 20.06 -19.66
C ARG A 638 2.39 20.72 -20.41
N GLU A 639 2.27 20.40 -21.70
CA GLU A 639 1.15 20.89 -22.50
C GLU A 639 -0.11 20.10 -22.15
N ASP A 640 -1.20 20.81 -21.95
CA ASP A 640 -2.51 20.19 -21.83
C ASP A 640 -2.88 19.57 -23.19
N PRO A 641 -3.33 18.31 -23.24
CA PRO A 641 -3.75 17.70 -24.49
C PRO A 641 -4.87 18.49 -25.19
N VAL A 642 -4.79 18.56 -26.52
CA VAL A 642 -5.81 19.24 -27.33
C VAL A 642 -7.16 18.53 -27.15
N GLY A 643 -8.19 19.29 -26.78
CA GLY A 643 -9.54 18.73 -26.55
C GLY A 643 -9.82 18.28 -25.11
N ASN A 644 -8.85 18.41 -24.20
CA ASN A 644 -9.10 18.35 -22.75
C ASN A 644 -9.73 19.64 -22.19
N ALA A 645 -9.89 20.65 -23.04
CA ALA A 645 -10.56 21.90 -22.71
C ALA A 645 -12.00 21.60 -22.29
N ASP A 646 -12.21 21.71 -20.98
CA ASP A 646 -13.47 21.58 -20.29
C ASP A 646 -14.27 20.35 -20.68
N CYS A 647 -14.25 19.39 -19.76
CA CYS A 647 -15.38 18.51 -19.45
C CYS A 647 -16.67 19.32 -19.11
N ASN A 648 -16.93 20.49 -19.71
CA ASN A 648 -18.21 21.19 -19.74
C ASN A 648 -19.32 20.36 -20.42
N SER A 649 -18.98 19.24 -21.07
CA SER A 649 -19.96 18.22 -21.47
C SER A 649 -20.31 17.23 -20.33
N CYS A 650 -19.56 17.25 -19.23
CA CYS A 650 -19.93 16.72 -17.93
C CYS A 650 -20.60 17.89 -17.18
N GLY A 651 -21.93 17.86 -17.11
CA GLY A 651 -22.77 19.00 -16.75
C GLY A 651 -22.22 19.90 -15.65
N ALA A 652 -22.37 21.20 -15.87
CA ALA A 652 -22.14 22.27 -14.92
C ALA A 652 -22.35 21.83 -13.46
N GLN A 653 -21.43 22.24 -12.59
CA GLN A 653 -21.65 22.36 -11.14
C GLN A 653 -22.77 23.38 -10.84
N GLN A 654 -23.96 23.20 -11.41
CA GLN A 654 -25.15 23.68 -10.73
C GLN A 654 -25.28 22.77 -9.53
N LYS A 655 -25.06 23.32 -8.33
CA LYS A 655 -25.79 22.84 -7.17
C LYS A 655 -27.25 22.84 -7.61
N LEU A 656 -27.76 21.67 -7.99
CA LEU A 656 -29.19 21.47 -7.95
C LEU A 656 -29.48 21.58 -6.46
N ASP A 657 -30.09 22.69 -6.08
CA ASP A 657 -30.69 22.79 -4.76
C ASP A 657 -31.61 21.58 -4.62
N TRP A 658 -31.39 20.83 -3.54
CA TRP A 658 -32.30 19.79 -3.11
C TRP A 658 -33.67 20.40 -2.80
#